data_AF-A0A6A3HEV0-F1
#
_entry.id   AF-A0A6A3HEV0-F1
#
_cell.length_a   1.000
_cell.length_b   1.000
_cell.length_c   1.000
_cell.angle_alpha   90.00
_cell.angle_beta   90.00
_cell.angle_gamma   90.00
#
_symmetry.space_group_name_H-M   'P 1'
#
loop_
_entity.id
_entity.type
_entity.pdbx_description
1 polymer ?
#
loop_
_entity_poly.entity_id
_entity_poly.type
_entity_poly.pdbx_seq_one_letter_code
_entity_poly.pdbx_strand_id
1 'polypeptide(L)'
;MVDALLPPVDIAQVDMQDFYARTHTYTYQVRPGVEATARLDRWYTSADMVPWVQVVEVQKNGTRADHDAVRLHLSNPADPVRVRKPARVYPAPALAAEAVKEDMLQRLQEFHTQLQERDDGVVALAQEWDDFKVEVRKAALTITKQRRKAARATYKQRLRRLLRQETRLRESTAGTTPTIDYVTDAMDAMTLVDGRGGTPMARAMRGLHDGTRVRFLANGYRSRWVAVTCGIRQGCPLAPILFILVLEALYRRIDDDQRLTGIVLKSKAGVVRLKVGGYADDTASYVRTAAEVWIVMDITRIFPSASGLTLNEAKTLVIALNPASISGMGLLPVPLKLQAVDKLARYLGLQVGSVPDPNYTWQVARTQLVARLALATRKTLTVDQRSIIAMAIVIPKLLFIGRHQWPTTDTIKVFQTMIKNFVWHGHFTNGVVGGRAWLNNNVAMLPRQQGGLAIPDLKVELLALAAVTVNVWAVEADPDTQIVGDVLIDQRADLEAMQAYVTPRHTPPTRHSTRVTSSAWTTGLKICNTHGGVTPSAHKAAMVVALFCTTHFRGSIVTKWYGRRLVLNTEASKGPLSRSYVAAESALHGTFCPEWLPYMALAELTLYAETGAIVHVSKKLRTLCRVGSLVKDIMHWKWLVNGGMLVTVLHTKVTKTILRQTEYFMLLLLLNFPQLLQPGDHSGQIRYTTTTPDSASLPLAVGPGRQLIMGSTVPEAVLKVETVNTHREL
;
A
#
# COMPACT_ATOMS: atom_id res chain seq x y z
N MET A 1 -22.84 -8.05 23.68
CA MET A 1 -22.41 -8.05 25.10
C MET A 1 -20.90 -8.27 25.12
N VAL A 2 -20.14 -7.36 25.71
CA VAL A 2 -18.71 -7.61 26.00
C VAL A 2 -18.65 -7.94 27.48
N ASP A 3 -18.63 -9.23 27.80
CA ASP A 3 -18.64 -9.71 29.19
C ASP A 3 -17.20 -9.76 29.72
N ALA A 4 -16.93 -9.11 30.85
CA ALA A 4 -15.60 -9.12 31.47
C ALA A 4 -15.35 -10.39 32.30
N LEU A 5 -16.40 -11.16 32.59
CA LEU A 5 -16.31 -12.50 33.17
C LEU A 5 -16.96 -13.47 32.18
N LEU A 6 -16.14 -14.37 31.63
CA LEU A 6 -16.62 -15.47 30.80
C LEU A 6 -17.69 -16.27 31.58
N PRO A 7 -18.78 -16.71 30.92
CA PRO A 7 -19.68 -17.67 31.54
C PRO A 7 -18.90 -18.92 31.98
N PRO A 8 -19.38 -19.67 32.99
CA PRO A 8 -18.79 -20.95 33.38
C PRO A 8 -18.59 -21.85 32.15
N VAL A 9 -17.47 -22.57 32.12
CA VAL A 9 -16.96 -23.26 30.91
C VAL A 9 -17.91 -24.35 30.38
N ASP A 10 -18.88 -24.80 31.18
CA ASP A 10 -19.90 -25.78 30.78
C ASP A 10 -21.24 -25.11 30.40
N ILE A 11 -21.32 -24.65 29.15
CA ILE A 11 -22.51 -23.97 28.58
C ILE A 11 -23.70 -24.94 28.40
N ALA A 12 -23.49 -26.26 28.47
CA ALA A 12 -24.52 -27.25 28.17
C ALA A 12 -25.59 -27.45 29.26
N GLN A 13 -25.44 -26.87 30.46
CA GLN A 13 -26.34 -27.13 31.60
C GLN A 13 -26.88 -25.88 32.32
N VAL A 14 -26.59 -24.67 31.88
CA VAL A 14 -27.06 -23.45 32.58
C VAL A 14 -28.30 -22.88 31.89
N ASP A 15 -29.42 -22.87 32.61
CA ASP A 15 -30.61 -22.10 32.22
C ASP A 15 -30.28 -20.60 32.28
N MET A 16 -30.08 -20.00 31.11
CA MET A 16 -29.74 -18.59 30.95
C MET A 16 -30.81 -17.66 31.55
N GLN A 17 -32.06 -18.12 31.61
CA GLN A 17 -33.17 -17.33 32.14
C GLN A 17 -33.08 -17.23 33.67
N ASP A 18 -32.75 -18.33 34.34
CA ASP A 18 -32.50 -18.38 35.79
C ASP A 18 -31.21 -17.63 36.16
N PHE A 19 -30.15 -17.73 35.34
CA PHE A 19 -28.93 -16.95 35.51
C PHE A 19 -29.19 -15.43 35.44
N TYR A 20 -29.99 -14.97 34.47
CA TYR A 20 -30.33 -13.55 34.36
C TYR A 20 -31.24 -13.09 35.51
N ALA A 21 -32.20 -13.90 35.94
CA ALA A 21 -33.07 -13.57 37.07
C ALA A 21 -32.29 -13.39 38.39
N ARG A 22 -31.23 -14.17 38.59
CA ARG A 22 -30.40 -14.10 39.81
C ARG A 22 -29.32 -13.03 39.78
N THR A 23 -28.90 -12.58 38.60
CA THR A 23 -27.74 -11.69 38.46
C THR A 23 -28.09 -10.29 38.00
N HIS A 24 -29.18 -10.07 37.23
CA HIS A 24 -29.59 -8.74 36.78
C HIS A 24 -30.49 -8.05 37.81
N THR A 25 -30.14 -6.82 38.19
CA THR A 25 -30.78 -6.07 39.29
C THR A 25 -31.74 -4.98 38.82
N TYR A 26 -31.78 -4.66 37.52
CA TYR A 26 -32.66 -3.63 36.94
C TYR A 26 -33.39 -4.13 35.70
N THR A 27 -34.60 -3.64 35.46
CA THR A 27 -35.36 -3.86 34.22
C THR A 27 -35.59 -2.54 33.50
N TYR A 28 -35.60 -2.56 32.17
CA TYR A 28 -35.87 -1.40 31.33
C TYR A 28 -36.56 -1.80 30.03
N GLN A 29 -37.43 -0.94 29.50
CA GLN A 29 -38.09 -1.21 28.22
C GLN A 29 -37.19 -0.84 27.04
N VAL A 30 -36.95 -1.81 26.16
CA VAL A 30 -36.21 -1.60 24.91
C VAL A 30 -37.14 -1.05 23.83
N ARG A 31 -38.38 -1.55 23.79
CA ARG A 31 -39.49 -1.12 22.91
C ARG A 31 -40.83 -1.39 23.63
N PRO A 32 -41.95 -0.78 23.20
CA PRO A 32 -43.25 -1.02 23.84
C PRO A 32 -43.57 -2.52 23.91
N GLY A 33 -43.71 -3.05 25.12
CA GLY A 33 -44.02 -4.47 25.38
C GLY A 33 -42.81 -5.41 25.43
N VAL A 34 -41.58 -4.92 25.26
CA VAL A 34 -40.34 -5.73 25.37
C VAL A 34 -39.47 -5.18 26.49
N GLU A 35 -39.47 -5.87 27.63
CA GLU A 35 -38.59 -5.59 28.77
C GLU A 35 -37.27 -6.37 28.66
N ALA A 36 -36.17 -5.67 28.92
CA ALA A 36 -34.85 -6.27 29.10
C ALA A 36 -34.38 -6.07 30.54
N THR A 37 -33.51 -6.95 31.01
CA THR A 37 -32.90 -6.87 32.34
C THR A 37 -31.42 -6.52 32.22
N ALA A 38 -30.89 -5.78 33.19
CA ALA A 38 -29.50 -5.33 33.24
C ALA A 38 -28.94 -5.34 34.67
N ARG A 39 -27.62 -5.43 34.78
CA ARG A 39 -26.85 -5.14 35.99
C ARG A 39 -26.37 -3.70 36.01
N LEU A 40 -26.37 -3.07 37.18
CA LEU A 40 -25.82 -1.72 37.39
C LEU A 40 -24.31 -1.61 37.15
N ASP A 41 -23.56 -2.71 37.29
CA ASP A 41 -22.10 -2.75 37.15
C ASP A 41 -21.62 -3.15 35.74
N ARG A 42 -22.50 -3.13 34.73
CA ARG A 42 -22.20 -3.54 33.35
C ARG A 42 -22.70 -2.56 32.29
N TRP A 43 -21.99 -2.49 31.16
CA TRP A 43 -22.35 -1.65 30.01
C TRP A 43 -22.99 -2.53 28.93
N TYR A 44 -24.21 -2.17 28.53
CA TYR A 44 -24.95 -2.86 27.48
C TYR A 44 -24.91 -2.00 26.20
N THR A 45 -24.48 -2.58 25.09
CA THR A 45 -24.46 -1.94 23.77
C THR A 45 -25.43 -2.67 22.86
N SER A 46 -26.19 -1.94 22.05
CA SER A 46 -27.11 -2.54 21.06
C SER A 46 -26.31 -3.27 19.98
N ALA A 47 -26.92 -4.27 19.35
CA ALA A 47 -26.27 -5.08 18.31
C ALA A 47 -25.66 -4.21 17.19
N ASP A 48 -26.36 -3.14 16.81
CA ASP A 48 -25.94 -2.21 15.75
C ASP A 48 -24.70 -1.38 16.13
N MET A 49 -24.43 -1.19 17.42
CA MET A 49 -23.32 -0.38 17.95
C MET A 49 -22.09 -1.21 18.30
N VAL A 50 -22.20 -2.54 18.36
CA VAL A 50 -21.07 -3.44 18.67
C VAL A 50 -19.87 -3.24 17.73
N PRO A 51 -20.02 -3.11 16.39
CA PRO A 51 -18.87 -2.97 15.48
C PRO A 51 -18.02 -1.71 15.74
N TRP A 52 -18.61 -0.68 16.36
CA TRP A 52 -17.96 0.60 16.63
C TRP A 52 -17.10 0.58 17.89
N VAL A 53 -17.24 -0.44 18.74
CA VAL A 53 -16.48 -0.58 19.99
C VAL A 53 -15.18 -1.32 19.70
N GLN A 54 -14.07 -0.58 19.64
CA GLN A 54 -12.77 -1.14 19.25
C GLN A 54 -12.03 -1.78 20.43
N VAL A 55 -12.04 -1.12 21.60
CA VAL A 55 -11.34 -1.57 22.81
C VAL A 55 -12.14 -1.14 24.04
N VAL A 56 -12.17 -2.01 25.06
CA VAL A 56 -12.64 -1.70 26.42
C VAL A 56 -11.43 -1.81 27.36
N GLU A 57 -11.11 -0.74 28.07
CA GLU A 57 -10.04 -0.70 29.07
C GLU A 57 -10.60 -0.50 30.47
N VAL A 58 -10.09 -1.25 31.44
CA VAL A 58 -10.44 -1.10 32.86
C VAL A 58 -9.31 -0.30 33.52
N GLN A 59 -9.63 0.90 33.98
CA GLN A 59 -8.76 1.83 34.69
C GLN A 59 -9.04 1.74 36.18
N LYS A 60 -8.06 1.24 36.94
CA LYS A 60 -8.12 1.27 38.41
C LYS A 60 -7.96 2.72 38.87
N ASN A 61 -8.95 3.24 39.59
CA ASN A 61 -8.84 4.56 40.20
C ASN A 61 -7.87 4.51 41.39
N GLY A 62 -7.18 5.61 41.66
CA GLY A 62 -6.23 5.72 42.79
C GLY A 62 -6.89 5.72 44.16
N THR A 63 -8.21 5.85 44.22
CA THR A 63 -9.05 5.76 45.43
C THR A 63 -9.70 4.37 45.51
N ARG A 64 -9.84 3.83 46.73
CA ARG A 64 -10.53 2.55 46.98
C ARG A 64 -12.04 2.70 46.68
N ALA A 65 -12.41 2.55 45.42
CA ALA A 65 -13.78 2.28 45.00
C ALA A 65 -14.00 0.76 44.94
N ASP A 66 -15.23 0.32 45.14
CA ASP A 66 -15.67 -1.06 44.92
C ASP A 66 -15.83 -1.41 43.42
N HIS A 67 -15.57 -0.43 42.53
CA HIS A 67 -15.62 -0.57 41.09
C HIS A 67 -14.42 0.10 40.41
N ASP A 68 -13.85 -0.57 39.41
CA ASP A 68 -12.83 0.02 38.53
C ASP A 68 -13.51 0.87 37.45
N ALA A 69 -12.92 2.01 37.08
CA ALA A 69 -13.45 2.82 35.99
C ALA A 69 -13.28 2.10 34.65
N VAL A 70 -14.32 2.03 33.83
CA VAL A 70 -14.25 1.37 32.50
C VAL A 70 -14.26 2.44 31.41
N ARG A 71 -13.28 2.37 30.50
CA ARG A 71 -13.10 3.28 29.36
C ARG A 71 -13.36 2.54 28.05
N LEU A 72 -14.22 3.10 27.21
CA LEU A 72 -14.63 2.52 25.95
C LEU A 72 -14.06 3.33 24.78
N HIS A 73 -13.33 2.68 23.87
CA HIS A 73 -12.75 3.30 22.68
C HIS A 73 -13.64 3.03 21.48
N LEU A 74 -14.14 4.10 20.86
CA LEU A 74 -14.98 4.03 19.67
C LEU A 74 -14.18 4.38 18.41
N SER A 75 -14.31 3.59 17.35
CA SER A 75 -13.73 3.87 16.03
C SER A 75 -14.62 3.36 14.91
N ASN A 76 -14.44 3.89 13.69
CA ASN A 76 -15.06 3.33 12.50
C ASN A 76 -14.58 1.86 12.32
N PRO A 77 -15.48 0.88 12.12
CA PRO A 77 -15.09 -0.51 11.86
C PRO A 77 -14.18 -0.69 10.64
N ALA A 78 -14.26 0.23 9.67
CA ALA A 78 -13.49 0.19 8.43
C ALA A 78 -12.12 0.90 8.51
N ASP A 79 -11.77 1.56 9.62
CA ASP A 79 -10.51 2.31 9.74
C ASP A 79 -9.88 2.17 11.15
N PRO A 80 -8.97 1.19 11.37
CA PRO A 80 -8.50 0.83 12.71
C PRO A 80 -7.31 1.70 13.17
N VAL A 81 -7.55 2.62 14.11
CA VAL A 81 -6.49 3.33 14.85
C VAL A 81 -5.94 2.43 15.97
N ARG A 82 -4.63 2.20 16.05
CA ARG A 82 -4.02 1.38 17.12
C ARG A 82 -3.63 2.22 18.33
N VAL A 83 -4.29 1.98 19.48
CA VAL A 83 -3.93 2.58 20.79
C VAL A 83 -2.90 1.71 21.52
N ARG A 84 -1.88 2.32 22.15
CA ARG A 84 -0.70 1.65 22.72
C ARG A 84 -0.71 1.74 24.26
N LYS A 85 -0.76 0.60 24.96
CA LYS A 85 -0.71 0.54 26.44
C LYS A 85 0.65 0.99 27.01
N PRO A 86 0.71 1.62 28.21
CA PRO A 86 1.97 1.95 28.87
C PRO A 86 2.74 0.67 29.23
N ALA A 87 4.02 0.62 28.84
CA ALA A 87 4.84 -0.58 28.99
C ALA A 87 5.38 -0.72 30.42
N ARG A 88 5.16 -1.88 31.04
CA ARG A 88 5.76 -2.27 32.32
C ARG A 88 7.24 -2.56 32.08
N VAL A 89 8.12 -1.77 32.72
CA VAL A 89 9.58 -1.79 32.50
C VAL A 89 10.26 -2.78 33.45
N TYR A 90 9.75 -2.90 34.68
CA TYR A 90 10.27 -3.79 35.73
C TYR A 90 9.14 -4.57 36.44
N PRO A 91 9.36 -5.82 36.88
CA PRO A 91 10.55 -6.64 36.61
C PRO A 91 10.67 -6.98 35.12
N ALA A 92 11.91 -6.96 34.61
CA ALA A 92 12.18 -7.39 33.25
C ALA A 92 11.77 -8.87 33.09
N PRO A 93 11.13 -9.28 31.99
CA PRO A 93 10.75 -10.67 31.78
C PRO A 93 11.98 -11.58 31.76
N ALA A 94 11.89 -12.81 32.27
CA ALA A 94 13.02 -13.75 32.38
C ALA A 94 13.91 -13.85 31.12
N LEU A 95 13.29 -13.86 29.92
CA LEU A 95 13.96 -13.88 28.61
C LEU A 95 14.85 -12.66 28.30
N ALA A 96 14.72 -11.58 29.04
CA ALA A 96 15.47 -10.33 28.89
C ALA A 96 16.10 -9.87 30.22
N ALA A 97 15.92 -10.61 31.32
CA ALA A 97 16.32 -10.18 32.65
C ALA A 97 17.83 -9.93 32.75
N GLU A 98 18.65 -10.88 32.28
CA GLU A 98 20.11 -10.75 32.30
C GLU A 98 20.59 -9.63 31.36
N ALA A 99 20.07 -9.56 30.13
CA ALA A 99 20.49 -8.54 29.17
C ALA A 99 20.10 -7.10 29.61
N VAL A 100 18.96 -6.95 30.29
CA VAL A 100 18.56 -5.65 30.87
C VAL A 100 19.42 -5.32 32.08
N LYS A 101 19.80 -6.31 32.89
CA LYS A 101 20.69 -6.12 34.05
C LYS A 101 22.09 -5.72 33.62
N GLU A 102 22.65 -6.36 32.59
CA GLU A 102 23.98 -6.08 32.05
C GLU A 102 24.07 -4.65 31.47
N ASP A 103 23.13 -4.27 30.59
CA ASP A 103 23.06 -2.91 30.02
C ASP A 103 22.84 -1.85 31.11
N MET A 104 22.01 -2.15 32.12
CA MET A 104 21.77 -1.22 33.24
C MET A 104 23.02 -1.03 34.10
N LEU A 105 23.76 -2.10 34.40
CA LEU A 105 24.99 -2.03 35.19
C LEU A 105 26.09 -1.26 34.44
N GLN A 106 26.25 -1.52 33.14
CA GLN A 106 27.21 -0.80 32.30
C GLN A 106 26.92 0.71 32.28
N ARG A 107 25.67 1.09 32.03
CA ARG A 107 25.26 2.51 31.99
C ARG A 107 25.41 3.20 33.34
N LEU A 108 25.14 2.49 34.44
CA LEU A 108 25.37 3.02 35.79
C LEU A 108 26.86 3.26 36.07
N GLN A 109 27.75 2.38 35.58
CA GLN A 109 29.19 2.55 35.70
C GLN A 109 29.72 3.73 34.87
N GLU A 110 29.24 3.86 33.62
CA GLU A 110 29.58 4.99 32.75
C GLU A 110 29.12 6.32 33.37
N PHE A 111 27.87 6.38 33.86
CA PHE A 111 27.32 7.56 34.52
C PHE A 111 28.06 7.90 35.82
N HIS A 112 28.42 6.90 36.62
CA HIS A 112 29.21 7.10 37.85
C HIS A 112 30.60 7.66 37.55
N THR A 113 31.24 7.21 36.48
CA THR A 113 32.58 7.69 36.09
C THR A 113 32.51 9.16 35.65
N GLN A 114 31.51 9.53 34.85
CA GLN A 114 31.29 10.91 34.40
C GLN A 114 31.00 11.89 35.54
N LEU A 115 30.33 11.41 36.61
CA LEU A 115 30.07 12.20 37.81
C LEU A 115 31.32 12.47 38.65
N GLN A 116 32.34 11.60 38.61
CA GLN A 116 33.56 11.77 39.40
C GLN A 116 34.54 12.79 38.79
N GLU A 117 34.40 13.10 37.51
CA GLU A 117 35.30 13.98 36.76
C GLU A 117 34.79 15.44 36.64
N ARG A 118 33.63 15.76 37.23
CA ARG A 118 32.92 17.03 37.03
C ARG A 118 32.59 17.76 38.34
N ASP A 119 32.56 19.09 38.27
CA ASP A 119 32.21 20.00 39.37
C ASP A 119 31.04 20.92 38.94
N ASP A 120 29.92 20.29 38.56
CA ASP A 120 28.70 20.97 38.10
C ASP A 120 27.72 21.17 39.27
N GLY A 121 26.95 22.27 39.25
CA GLY A 121 26.03 22.62 40.34
C GLY A 121 24.89 21.59 40.55
N VAL A 122 24.41 21.48 41.80
CA VAL A 122 23.41 20.48 42.26
C VAL A 122 22.16 20.37 41.38
N VAL A 123 21.70 21.48 40.78
CA VAL A 123 20.52 21.51 39.91
C VAL A 123 20.79 20.83 38.56
N ALA A 124 21.98 21.01 37.99
CA ALA A 124 22.36 20.37 36.73
C ALA A 124 22.46 18.84 36.90
N LEU A 125 23.06 18.41 38.02
CA LEU A 125 23.16 16.98 38.38
C LEU A 125 21.79 16.32 38.57
N ALA A 126 20.81 17.04 39.12
CA ALA A 126 19.45 16.53 39.28
C ALA A 126 18.73 16.36 37.92
N GLN A 127 18.92 17.31 37.01
CA GLN A 127 18.38 17.25 35.65
C GLN A 127 18.98 16.07 34.86
N GLU A 128 20.29 15.90 34.92
CA GLU A 128 20.99 14.79 34.26
C GLU A 128 20.58 13.43 34.85
N TRP A 129 20.35 13.33 36.15
CA TRP A 129 19.80 12.11 36.77
C TRP A 129 18.41 11.75 36.26
N ASP A 130 17.54 12.75 36.06
CA ASP A 130 16.21 12.53 35.48
C ASP A 130 16.29 12.05 34.03
N ASP A 131 17.19 12.65 33.23
CA ASP A 131 17.43 12.24 31.85
C ASP A 131 18.02 10.81 31.78
N PHE A 132 18.95 10.48 32.66
CA PHE A 132 19.51 9.13 32.80
C PHE A 132 18.44 8.08 33.12
N LYS A 133 17.50 8.36 34.03
CA LYS A 133 16.37 7.45 34.30
C LYS A 133 15.50 7.22 33.07
N VAL A 134 15.31 8.25 32.25
CA VAL A 134 14.55 8.15 30.98
C VAL A 134 15.30 7.30 29.96
N GLU A 135 16.61 7.46 29.84
CA GLU A 135 17.51 6.65 29.00
C GLU A 135 17.43 5.16 29.37
N VAL A 136 17.66 4.82 30.65
CA VAL A 136 17.61 3.44 31.16
C VAL A 136 16.26 2.79 30.88
N ARG A 137 15.17 3.54 31.05
CA ARG A 137 13.82 3.07 30.72
C ARG A 137 13.66 2.73 29.24
N LYS A 138 14.15 3.58 28.33
CA LYS A 138 14.07 3.36 26.87
C LYS A 138 14.90 2.14 26.46
N ALA A 139 16.10 1.99 27.00
CA ALA A 139 16.99 0.87 26.72
C ALA A 139 16.36 -0.46 27.17
N ALA A 140 15.90 -0.56 28.42
CA ALA A 140 15.27 -1.76 28.98
C ALA A 140 14.04 -2.23 28.17
N LEU A 141 13.19 -1.29 27.74
CA LEU A 141 12.03 -1.60 26.89
C LEU A 141 12.43 -2.07 25.49
N THR A 142 13.51 -1.53 24.93
CA THR A 142 14.03 -1.90 23.61
C THR A 142 14.61 -3.31 23.62
N ILE A 143 15.44 -3.63 24.60
CA ILE A 143 16.01 -4.97 24.82
C ILE A 143 14.89 -6.00 25.00
N THR A 144 13.91 -5.70 25.87
CA THR A 144 12.76 -6.57 26.11
C THR A 144 11.94 -6.82 24.84
N LYS A 145 11.72 -5.77 24.02
CA LYS A 145 10.99 -5.88 22.75
C LYS A 145 11.74 -6.75 21.73
N GLN A 146 13.05 -6.58 21.60
CA GLN A 146 13.89 -7.37 20.70
C GLN A 146 13.89 -8.85 21.10
N ARG A 147 14.13 -9.15 22.39
CA ARG A 147 14.15 -10.53 22.92
C ARG A 147 12.79 -11.22 22.80
N ARG A 148 11.67 -10.52 23.08
CA ARG A 148 10.31 -11.05 22.87
C ARG A 148 10.01 -11.34 21.40
N LYS A 149 10.43 -10.46 20.49
CA LYS A 149 10.24 -10.62 19.05
C LYS A 149 11.00 -11.85 18.54
N ALA A 150 12.26 -12.01 18.96
CA ALA A 150 13.07 -13.18 18.65
C ALA A 150 12.42 -14.45 19.18
N ALA A 151 12.15 -14.55 20.49
CA ALA A 151 11.60 -15.76 21.10
C ALA A 151 10.23 -16.18 20.52
N ARG A 152 9.33 -15.23 20.26
CA ARG A 152 8.01 -15.51 19.68
C ARG A 152 8.10 -15.98 18.23
N ALA A 153 9.06 -15.47 17.46
CA ALA A 153 9.31 -15.93 16.10
C ALA A 153 9.80 -17.39 16.11
N THR A 154 10.81 -17.70 16.93
CA THR A 154 11.41 -19.03 16.98
C THR A 154 10.45 -20.09 17.53
N TYR A 155 9.72 -19.79 18.61
CA TYR A 155 8.80 -20.75 19.22
C TYR A 155 7.60 -21.06 18.33
N LYS A 156 6.95 -20.04 17.76
CA LYS A 156 5.80 -20.26 16.85
C LYS A 156 6.22 -20.97 15.57
N GLN A 157 7.41 -20.70 15.05
CA GLN A 157 7.95 -21.42 13.89
C GLN A 157 8.23 -22.88 14.24
N ARG A 158 8.89 -23.15 15.37
CA ARG A 158 9.20 -24.52 15.81
C ARG A 158 7.94 -25.34 16.09
N LEU A 159 6.94 -24.76 16.77
CA LEU A 159 5.68 -25.44 17.08
C LEU A 159 4.86 -25.74 15.81
N ARG A 160 4.79 -24.80 14.86
CA ARG A 160 4.12 -25.05 13.56
C ARG A 160 4.83 -26.13 12.75
N ARG A 161 6.16 -26.17 12.78
CA ARG A 161 6.95 -27.21 12.11
C ARG A 161 6.72 -28.59 12.73
N LEU A 162 6.72 -28.69 14.07
CA LEU A 162 6.46 -29.94 14.79
C LEU A 162 5.03 -30.46 14.58
N LEU A 163 4.02 -29.60 14.66
CA LEU A 163 2.62 -29.98 14.42
C LEU A 163 2.40 -30.48 12.98
N ARG A 164 3.05 -29.87 11.98
CA ARG A 164 3.03 -30.35 10.60
C ARG A 164 3.70 -31.71 10.47
N GLN A 165 4.84 -31.91 11.12
CA GLN A 165 5.55 -33.19 11.13
C GLN A 165 4.70 -34.32 11.74
N GLU A 166 4.04 -34.07 12.88
CA GLU A 166 3.16 -35.04 13.54
C GLU A 166 1.95 -35.40 12.67
N THR A 167 1.28 -34.39 12.10
CA THR A 167 0.11 -34.60 11.22
C THR A 167 0.49 -35.46 10.01
N ARG A 168 1.67 -35.24 9.43
CA ARG A 168 2.14 -36.01 8.27
C ARG A 168 2.66 -37.40 8.60
N LEU A 169 3.23 -37.62 9.79
CA LEU A 169 3.53 -38.99 10.26
C LEU A 169 2.25 -39.82 10.37
N ARG A 170 1.14 -39.21 10.81
CA ARG A 170 -0.18 -39.86 10.81
C ARG A 170 -0.67 -40.14 9.39
N GLU A 171 -0.55 -39.20 8.45
CA GLU A 171 -0.93 -39.39 7.03
C GLU A 171 -0.10 -40.47 6.32
N SER A 172 1.21 -40.56 6.62
CA SER A 172 2.12 -41.59 6.11
C SER A 172 1.79 -42.97 6.68
N THR A 173 1.43 -43.04 7.96
CA THR A 173 0.97 -44.28 8.60
C THR A 173 -0.38 -44.73 8.01
N ALA A 174 -1.20 -43.78 7.54
CA ALA A 174 -2.44 -44.03 6.84
C ALA A 174 -2.26 -44.38 5.34
N GLY A 175 -1.03 -44.50 4.83
CA GLY A 175 -0.75 -44.96 3.45
C GLY A 175 -0.96 -43.91 2.36
N THR A 176 -1.01 -42.62 2.72
CA THR A 176 -1.25 -41.52 1.77
C THR A 176 -0.01 -41.29 0.88
N THR A 177 -0.20 -41.13 -0.44
CA THR A 177 0.88 -40.94 -1.41
C THR A 177 1.59 -39.59 -1.19
N PRO A 178 2.93 -39.54 -1.10
CA PRO A 178 3.65 -38.29 -0.81
C PRO A 178 3.55 -37.28 -1.96
N THR A 179 3.18 -36.04 -1.61
CA THR A 179 3.03 -34.89 -2.52
C THR A 179 4.32 -34.05 -2.59
N ILE A 180 4.39 -33.05 -3.49
CA ILE A 180 5.54 -32.12 -3.54
C ILE A 180 5.71 -31.37 -2.20
N ASP A 181 4.60 -31.02 -1.54
CA ASP A 181 4.63 -30.38 -0.22
C ASP A 181 5.23 -31.28 0.87
N TYR A 182 5.18 -32.61 0.68
CA TYR A 182 5.81 -33.56 1.59
C TYR A 182 7.34 -33.43 1.56
N VAL A 183 7.93 -33.23 0.38
CA VAL A 183 9.38 -33.08 0.20
C VAL A 183 9.86 -31.77 0.82
N THR A 184 9.15 -30.67 0.56
CA THR A 184 9.49 -29.34 1.10
C THR A 184 9.40 -29.31 2.63
N ASP A 185 8.37 -29.93 3.22
CA ASP A 185 8.24 -29.98 4.68
C ASP A 185 9.25 -30.95 5.33
N ALA A 186 9.62 -32.05 4.65
CA ALA A 186 10.69 -32.95 5.11
C ALA A 186 12.05 -32.25 5.14
N MET A 187 12.33 -31.37 4.17
CA MET A 187 13.51 -30.51 4.20
C MET A 187 13.53 -29.57 5.39
N ASP A 188 12.39 -28.94 5.70
CA ASP A 188 12.25 -28.04 6.84
C ASP A 188 12.45 -28.79 8.17
N ALA A 189 12.03 -30.06 8.25
CA ALA A 189 12.24 -30.91 9.42
C ALA A 189 13.71 -31.32 9.63
N MET A 190 14.51 -31.47 8.56
CA MET A 190 15.95 -31.73 8.68
C MET A 190 16.72 -30.59 9.35
N THR A 191 16.13 -29.40 9.45
CA THR A 191 16.69 -28.24 10.16
C THR A 191 16.43 -28.24 11.68
N LEU A 192 15.63 -29.18 12.19
CA LEU A 192 15.22 -29.25 13.60
C LEU A 192 16.19 -30.03 14.52
N VAL A 193 17.13 -30.78 13.93
CA VAL A 193 18.12 -31.55 14.70
C VAL A 193 19.38 -30.70 14.82
N ASP A 194 19.81 -30.36 16.03
CA ASP A 194 21.18 -29.90 16.25
C ASP A 194 22.09 -31.13 16.14
N GLY A 195 22.82 -31.25 15.03
CA GLY A 195 23.72 -32.37 14.77
C GLY A 195 25.09 -31.86 14.33
N ARG A 196 26.16 -32.56 14.71
CA ARG A 196 27.51 -32.27 14.20
C ARG A 196 27.54 -32.58 12.70
N GLY A 197 27.84 -31.59 11.85
CA GLY A 197 27.97 -31.82 10.41
C GLY A 197 27.65 -30.65 9.46
N GLY A 198 27.89 -29.39 9.83
CA GLY A 198 27.69 -28.24 8.92
C GLY A 198 26.28 -27.65 8.94
N THR A 199 25.98 -26.71 8.02
CA THR A 199 24.73 -25.93 8.04
C THR A 199 23.48 -26.80 7.79
N PRO A 200 22.28 -26.38 8.26
CA PRO A 200 21.04 -27.10 7.99
C PRO A 200 20.77 -27.35 6.50
N MET A 201 21.14 -26.40 5.64
CA MET A 201 21.04 -26.52 4.18
C MET A 201 21.97 -27.60 3.63
N ALA A 202 23.22 -27.70 4.12
CA ALA A 202 24.15 -28.74 3.70
C ALA A 202 23.68 -30.15 4.07
N ARG A 203 23.00 -30.31 5.21
CA ARG A 203 22.38 -31.58 5.60
C ARG A 203 21.17 -31.92 4.73
N ALA A 204 20.33 -30.94 4.43
CA ALA A 204 19.18 -31.16 3.55
C ALA A 204 19.60 -31.52 2.11
N MET A 205 20.64 -30.88 1.58
CA MET A 205 21.19 -31.21 0.26
C MET A 205 21.75 -32.63 0.21
N ARG A 206 22.56 -33.03 1.19
CA ARG A 206 23.07 -34.40 1.29
C ARG A 206 21.94 -35.42 1.42
N GLY A 207 20.96 -35.17 2.28
CA GLY A 207 19.79 -36.06 2.43
C GLY A 207 18.95 -36.22 1.16
N LEU A 208 18.93 -35.24 0.26
CA LEU A 208 18.18 -35.28 -0.99
C LEU A 208 18.96 -35.88 -2.17
N HIS A 209 20.29 -35.77 -2.17
CA HIS A 209 21.10 -36.08 -3.33
C HIS A 209 22.04 -37.27 -3.12
N ASP A 210 22.50 -37.55 -1.90
CA ASP A 210 23.42 -38.66 -1.63
C ASP A 210 22.73 -40.00 -1.93
N GLY A 211 23.43 -40.87 -2.66
CA GLY A 211 22.93 -42.21 -2.99
C GLY A 211 21.75 -42.22 -3.97
N THR A 212 21.46 -41.11 -4.66
CA THR A 212 20.38 -41.04 -5.66
C THR A 212 20.58 -42.08 -6.77
N ARG A 213 19.53 -42.83 -7.09
CA ARG A 213 19.50 -43.80 -8.22
C ARG A 213 18.33 -43.49 -9.15
N VAL A 214 18.54 -43.69 -10.44
CA VAL A 214 17.53 -43.54 -11.50
C VAL A 214 17.32 -44.86 -12.23
N ARG A 215 16.16 -45.02 -12.85
CA ARG A 215 15.87 -46.08 -13.81
C ARG A 215 14.96 -45.53 -14.90
N PHE A 216 15.13 -46.02 -16.11
CA PHE A 216 14.38 -45.56 -17.27
C PHE A 216 13.14 -46.42 -17.48
N LEU A 217 12.06 -45.82 -17.97
CA LEU A 217 10.87 -46.53 -18.42
C LEU A 217 10.90 -46.53 -19.95
N ALA A 218 11.11 -47.70 -20.55
CA ALA A 218 11.10 -47.88 -21.99
C ALA A 218 9.97 -48.86 -22.33
N ASN A 219 8.99 -48.39 -23.10
CA ASN A 219 7.82 -49.19 -23.52
C ASN A 219 7.10 -49.91 -22.36
N GLY A 220 6.97 -49.26 -21.21
CA GLY A 220 6.33 -49.83 -20.02
C GLY A 220 7.25 -50.70 -19.14
N TYR A 221 8.47 -51.03 -19.60
CA TYR A 221 9.44 -51.80 -18.83
C TYR A 221 10.46 -50.90 -18.13
N ARG A 222 10.76 -51.23 -16.88
CA ARG A 222 11.72 -50.49 -16.04
C ARG A 222 13.13 -51.06 -16.24
N SER A 223 14.10 -50.21 -16.52
CA SER A 223 15.51 -50.61 -16.56
C SER A 223 16.05 -50.97 -15.17
N ARG A 224 17.27 -51.52 -15.13
CA ARG A 224 18.05 -51.60 -13.88
C ARG A 224 18.27 -50.20 -13.27
N TRP A 225 18.49 -50.17 -11.96
CA TRP A 225 18.88 -48.96 -11.25
C TRP A 225 20.31 -48.55 -11.60
N VAL A 226 20.47 -47.28 -11.96
CA VAL A 226 21.75 -46.64 -12.24
C VAL A 226 21.99 -45.57 -11.17
N ALA A 227 23.15 -45.58 -10.54
CA ALA A 227 23.52 -44.53 -9.60
C ALA A 227 23.70 -43.20 -10.35
N VAL A 228 23.17 -42.11 -9.80
CA VAL A 228 23.38 -40.76 -10.33
C VAL A 228 24.65 -40.23 -9.70
N THR A 229 25.73 -40.21 -10.48
CA THR A 229 27.04 -39.72 -10.03
C THR A 229 27.24 -38.24 -10.33
N CYS A 230 26.47 -37.67 -11.25
CA CYS A 230 26.50 -36.26 -11.61
C CYS A 230 25.12 -35.74 -12.01
N GLY A 231 24.91 -34.43 -11.85
CA GLY A 231 23.68 -33.75 -12.18
C GLY A 231 22.59 -33.83 -11.12
N ILE A 232 21.68 -32.86 -11.15
CA ILE A 232 20.51 -32.81 -10.28
C ILE A 232 19.28 -33.21 -11.10
N ARG A 233 18.39 -34.01 -10.51
CA ARG A 233 17.16 -34.48 -11.16
C ARG A 233 16.30 -33.29 -11.64
N GLN A 234 15.91 -33.30 -12.91
CA GLN A 234 14.93 -32.34 -13.44
C GLN A 234 13.60 -32.45 -12.69
N GLY A 235 13.07 -31.30 -12.23
CA GLY A 235 11.91 -31.22 -11.34
C GLY A 235 12.25 -31.22 -9.85
N CYS A 236 13.53 -31.32 -9.47
CA CYS A 236 13.95 -31.00 -8.10
C CYS A 236 13.79 -29.49 -7.85
N PRO A 237 13.05 -29.06 -6.81
CA PRO A 237 12.81 -27.64 -6.55
C PRO A 237 14.09 -26.85 -6.20
N LEU A 238 15.14 -27.55 -5.74
CA LEU A 238 16.44 -26.92 -5.44
C LEU A 238 17.38 -26.84 -6.62
N ALA A 239 17.15 -27.62 -7.69
CA ALA A 239 18.08 -27.67 -8.82
C ALA A 239 18.41 -26.27 -9.39
N PRO A 240 17.43 -25.36 -9.60
CA PRO A 240 17.72 -24.04 -10.15
C PRO A 240 18.64 -23.20 -9.25
N ILE A 241 18.39 -23.17 -7.94
CA ILE A 241 19.19 -22.35 -7.02
C ILE A 241 20.59 -22.92 -6.81
N LEU A 242 20.73 -24.25 -6.79
CA LEU A 242 22.03 -24.91 -6.69
C LEU A 242 22.87 -24.66 -7.94
N PHE A 243 22.23 -24.69 -9.11
CA PHE A 243 22.88 -24.38 -10.37
C PHE A 243 23.38 -22.92 -10.42
N ILE A 244 22.52 -21.97 -10.04
CA ILE A 244 22.89 -20.54 -9.96
C ILE A 244 24.04 -20.32 -8.96
N LEU A 245 24.01 -20.99 -7.81
CA LEU A 245 25.06 -20.88 -6.79
C LEU A 245 26.44 -21.34 -7.32
N VAL A 246 26.48 -22.38 -8.15
CA VAL A 246 27.71 -22.84 -8.79
C VAL A 246 28.15 -21.87 -9.90
N LEU A 247 27.22 -21.37 -10.71
CA LEU A 247 27.52 -20.38 -11.75
C LEU A 247 28.00 -19.03 -11.20
N GLU A 248 27.54 -18.63 -10.02
CA GLU A 248 27.99 -17.40 -9.36
C GLU A 248 29.52 -17.37 -9.18
N ALA A 249 30.15 -18.52 -8.94
CA ALA A 249 31.61 -18.61 -8.87
C ALA A 249 32.28 -18.30 -10.22
N LEU A 250 31.68 -18.72 -11.33
CA LEU A 250 32.15 -18.36 -12.68
C LEU A 250 32.00 -16.86 -12.92
N TYR A 251 30.84 -16.28 -12.58
CA TYR A 251 30.58 -14.85 -12.80
C TYR A 251 31.52 -13.97 -11.99
N ARG A 252 31.73 -14.27 -10.70
CA ARG A 252 32.74 -13.55 -9.89
C ARG A 252 34.14 -13.68 -10.45
N ARG A 253 34.53 -14.87 -10.93
CA ARG A 253 35.86 -15.05 -11.53
C ARG A 253 36.06 -14.20 -12.78
N ILE A 254 35.00 -14.00 -13.57
CA ILE A 254 34.98 -13.13 -14.75
C ILE A 254 34.98 -11.65 -14.33
N ASP A 255 34.15 -11.27 -13.37
CA ASP A 255 34.02 -9.89 -12.89
C ASP A 255 35.30 -9.38 -12.22
N ASP A 256 35.96 -10.22 -11.43
CA ASP A 256 37.19 -9.87 -10.70
C ASP A 256 38.46 -9.90 -11.58
N ASP A 257 38.42 -10.48 -12.79
CA ASP A 257 39.59 -10.52 -13.67
C ASP A 257 39.90 -9.13 -14.21
N GLN A 258 41.05 -8.59 -13.81
CA GLN A 258 41.49 -7.24 -14.18
C GLN A 258 41.89 -7.12 -15.66
N ARG A 259 42.18 -8.24 -16.33
CA ARG A 259 42.51 -8.25 -17.76
C ARG A 259 41.26 -8.12 -18.64
N LEU A 260 40.08 -8.39 -18.08
CA LEU A 260 38.81 -8.24 -18.75
C LEU A 260 38.19 -6.89 -18.40
N THR A 261 38.06 -5.98 -19.37
CA THR A 261 37.45 -4.66 -19.11
C THR A 261 35.93 -4.69 -19.32
N GLY A 262 35.46 -5.41 -20.34
CA GLY A 262 34.06 -5.44 -20.73
C GLY A 262 33.55 -4.10 -21.30
N ILE A 263 32.21 -3.94 -21.30
CA ILE A 263 31.54 -2.73 -21.75
C ILE A 263 31.49 -1.74 -20.58
N VAL A 264 31.96 -0.52 -20.80
CA VAL A 264 31.98 0.53 -19.78
C VAL A 264 30.87 1.52 -20.09
N LEU A 265 29.87 1.55 -19.22
CA LEU A 265 28.78 2.50 -19.24
C LEU A 265 29.13 3.64 -18.28
N LYS A 266 29.01 4.88 -18.74
CA LYS A 266 29.34 6.06 -17.95
C LYS A 266 28.20 7.07 -18.03
N SER A 267 27.81 7.61 -16.89
CA SER A 267 26.91 8.76 -16.81
C SER A 267 27.33 9.67 -15.64
N LYS A 268 26.58 10.74 -15.39
CA LYS A 268 26.78 11.58 -14.20
C LYS A 268 26.63 10.81 -12.89
N ALA A 269 25.84 9.73 -12.89
CA ALA A 269 25.61 8.89 -11.71
C ALA A 269 26.80 7.96 -11.41
N GLY A 270 27.72 7.74 -12.36
CA GLY A 270 28.94 6.97 -12.15
C GLY A 270 29.36 6.13 -13.35
N VAL A 271 30.08 5.03 -13.06
CA VAL A 271 30.64 4.13 -14.08
C VAL A 271 30.31 2.68 -13.73
N VAL A 272 29.63 1.99 -14.65
CA VAL A 272 29.37 0.54 -14.57
C VAL A 272 30.25 -0.19 -15.58
N ARG A 273 30.85 -1.30 -15.16
CA ARG A 273 31.58 -2.21 -16.05
C ARG A 273 30.79 -3.50 -16.20
N LEU A 274 30.14 -3.66 -17.35
CA LEU A 274 29.40 -4.87 -17.68
C LEU A 274 30.35 -5.88 -18.34
N LYS A 275 30.62 -7.00 -17.65
CA LYS A 275 31.51 -8.07 -18.13
C LYS A 275 30.79 -9.40 -18.34
N VAL A 276 29.78 -9.71 -17.53
CA VAL A 276 28.96 -10.92 -17.68
C VAL A 276 27.55 -10.69 -17.18
N GLY A 277 26.59 -11.40 -17.77
CA GLY A 277 25.22 -11.50 -17.30
C GLY A 277 24.62 -12.84 -17.71
N GLY A 278 23.73 -13.39 -16.89
CA GLY A 278 23.16 -14.70 -17.18
C GLY A 278 21.72 -14.89 -16.76
N TYR A 279 21.04 -15.81 -17.44
CA TYR A 279 19.69 -16.25 -17.14
C TYR A 279 19.66 -17.78 -17.15
N ALA A 280 19.62 -18.39 -15.96
CA ALA A 280 19.85 -19.82 -15.79
C ALA A 280 21.16 -20.25 -16.46
N ASP A 281 21.12 -21.16 -17.44
CA ASP A 281 22.29 -21.66 -18.19
C ASP A 281 22.71 -20.76 -19.36
N ASP A 282 21.83 -19.87 -19.83
CA ASP A 282 22.16 -18.92 -20.89
C ASP A 282 23.02 -17.77 -20.30
N THR A 283 24.32 -17.77 -20.63
CA THR A 283 25.29 -16.75 -20.20
C THR A 283 25.73 -15.88 -21.37
N ALA A 284 25.76 -14.56 -21.17
CA ALA A 284 26.37 -13.61 -22.07
C ALA A 284 27.58 -12.94 -21.40
N SER A 285 28.75 -13.03 -22.04
CA SER A 285 29.94 -12.26 -21.66
C SER A 285 30.11 -11.06 -22.57
N TYR A 286 30.41 -9.93 -21.97
CA TYR A 286 30.57 -8.64 -22.64
C TYR A 286 32.05 -8.31 -22.67
N VAL A 287 32.58 -8.15 -23.87
CA VAL A 287 34.01 -7.97 -24.12
C VAL A 287 34.22 -6.68 -24.91
N ARG A 288 35.35 -6.01 -24.67
CA ARG A 288 35.76 -4.81 -25.42
C ARG A 288 36.54 -5.15 -26.70
N THR A 289 37.31 -6.23 -26.68
CA THR A 289 38.21 -6.61 -27.78
C THR A 289 38.19 -8.12 -28.02
N ALA A 290 38.68 -8.56 -29.18
CA ALA A 290 38.84 -9.99 -29.46
C ALA A 290 39.79 -10.69 -28.47
N ALA A 291 40.80 -9.98 -27.95
CA ALA A 291 41.72 -10.51 -26.94
C ALA A 291 41.00 -10.87 -25.63
N GLU A 292 39.98 -10.09 -25.24
CA GLU A 292 39.18 -10.39 -24.05
C GLU A 292 38.35 -11.68 -24.20
N VAL A 293 38.00 -12.10 -25.42
CA VAL A 293 37.35 -13.39 -25.67
C VAL A 293 38.24 -14.55 -25.22
N TRP A 294 39.55 -14.48 -25.46
CA TRP A 294 40.50 -15.50 -25.04
C TRP A 294 40.53 -15.63 -23.50
N ILE A 295 40.49 -14.51 -22.79
CA ILE A 295 40.46 -14.50 -21.32
C ILE A 295 39.20 -15.20 -20.79
N VAL A 296 38.03 -14.91 -21.38
CA VAL A 296 36.78 -15.58 -21.02
C VAL A 296 36.86 -17.08 -21.32
N MET A 297 37.44 -17.47 -22.46
CA MET A 297 37.64 -18.88 -22.81
C MET A 297 38.58 -19.59 -21.84
N ASP A 298 39.66 -18.97 -21.39
CA ASP A 298 40.56 -19.56 -20.41
C ASP A 298 39.86 -19.80 -19.07
N ILE A 299 39.10 -18.81 -18.59
CA ILE A 299 38.33 -18.94 -17.34
C ILE A 299 37.29 -20.07 -17.47
N THR A 300 36.54 -20.11 -18.56
CA THR A 300 35.51 -21.14 -18.79
C THR A 300 36.09 -22.54 -19.04
N ARG A 301 37.35 -22.67 -19.46
CA ARG A 301 38.05 -23.96 -19.59
C ARG A 301 38.59 -24.50 -18.27
N ILE A 302 38.90 -23.61 -17.31
CA ILE A 302 39.31 -23.99 -15.94
C ILE A 302 38.08 -24.38 -15.10
N PHE A 303 36.96 -23.66 -15.27
CA PHE A 303 35.73 -23.86 -14.49
C PHE A 303 35.23 -25.32 -14.38
N PRO A 304 35.23 -26.15 -15.45
CA PRO A 304 34.83 -27.56 -15.37
C PRO A 304 35.60 -28.36 -14.34
N SER A 305 36.87 -28.03 -14.08
CA SER A 305 37.69 -28.73 -13.09
C SER A 305 37.18 -28.54 -11.66
N ALA A 306 36.47 -27.43 -11.41
CA ALA A 306 35.87 -27.12 -10.11
C ALA A 306 34.38 -27.53 -10.04
N SER A 307 33.62 -27.36 -11.14
CA SER A 307 32.16 -27.50 -11.14
C SER A 307 31.61 -28.75 -11.83
N GLY A 308 32.40 -29.36 -12.72
CA GLY A 308 31.93 -30.39 -13.66
C GLY A 308 31.05 -29.85 -14.79
N LEU A 309 30.83 -28.52 -14.88
CA LEU A 309 30.05 -27.89 -15.95
C LEU A 309 30.96 -27.43 -17.09
N THR A 310 30.62 -27.84 -18.31
CA THR A 310 31.38 -27.51 -19.53
C THR A 310 30.60 -26.58 -20.44
N LEU A 311 31.28 -25.58 -21.01
CA LEU A 311 30.72 -24.72 -22.05
C LEU A 311 30.42 -25.54 -23.32
N ASN A 312 29.25 -25.30 -23.93
CA ASN A 312 28.94 -25.84 -25.25
C ASN A 312 29.45 -24.88 -26.32
N GLU A 313 30.75 -24.97 -26.64
CA GLU A 313 31.40 -24.07 -27.60
C GLU A 313 30.73 -24.07 -28.99
N ALA A 314 30.09 -25.18 -29.39
CA ALA A 314 29.38 -25.27 -30.66
C ALA A 314 28.06 -24.46 -30.71
N LYS A 315 27.45 -24.19 -29.55
CA LYS A 315 26.30 -23.29 -29.42
C LYS A 315 26.72 -21.85 -29.12
N THR A 316 27.95 -21.64 -28.67
CA THR A 316 28.49 -20.32 -28.36
C THR A 316 28.74 -19.52 -29.63
N LEU A 317 28.26 -18.28 -29.65
CA LEU A 317 28.34 -17.39 -30.79
C LEU A 317 28.76 -15.99 -30.33
N VAL A 318 29.61 -15.36 -31.13
CA VAL A 318 30.12 -14.01 -30.87
C VAL A 318 29.34 -13.03 -31.73
N ILE A 319 28.78 -12.00 -31.11
CA ILE A 319 28.00 -10.96 -31.80
C ILE A 319 28.73 -9.64 -31.61
N ALA A 320 29.02 -8.94 -32.72
CA ALA A 320 29.62 -7.62 -32.65
C ALA A 320 28.54 -6.57 -32.40
N LEU A 321 28.54 -5.97 -31.20
CA LEU A 321 27.59 -4.90 -30.87
C LEU A 321 27.84 -3.60 -31.65
N ASN A 322 29.07 -3.40 -32.15
CA ASN A 322 29.41 -2.33 -33.09
C ASN A 322 29.86 -2.93 -34.44
N PRO A 323 29.00 -2.96 -35.47
CA PRO A 323 29.34 -3.51 -36.78
C PRO A 323 30.59 -2.88 -37.42
N ALA A 324 30.87 -1.60 -37.16
CA ALA A 324 32.02 -0.91 -37.74
C ALA A 324 33.37 -1.45 -37.24
N SER A 325 33.38 -2.11 -36.07
CA SER A 325 34.59 -2.69 -35.47
C SER A 325 35.01 -4.03 -36.06
N ILE A 326 34.16 -4.64 -36.91
CA ILE A 326 34.37 -5.99 -37.44
C ILE A 326 35.60 -6.06 -38.35
N SER A 327 35.81 -5.06 -39.20
CA SER A 327 36.93 -5.03 -40.16
C SER A 327 38.31 -5.01 -39.50
N GLY A 328 38.40 -4.55 -38.25
CA GLY A 328 39.64 -4.50 -37.46
C GLY A 328 39.68 -5.53 -36.33
N MET A 329 38.74 -6.49 -36.30
CA MET A 329 38.68 -7.48 -35.24
C MET A 329 39.80 -8.52 -35.40
N GLY A 330 40.52 -8.79 -34.31
CA GLY A 330 41.53 -9.85 -34.26
C GLY A 330 40.93 -11.27 -34.31
N LEU A 331 41.80 -12.28 -34.34
CA LEU A 331 41.38 -13.68 -34.39
C LEU A 331 40.66 -14.12 -33.10
N LEU A 332 39.60 -14.91 -33.28
CA LEU A 332 38.84 -15.55 -32.21
C LEU A 332 39.36 -16.96 -31.92
N PRO A 333 39.20 -17.46 -30.68
CA PRO A 333 39.54 -18.84 -30.33
C PRO A 333 38.66 -19.84 -31.08
N VAL A 334 39.27 -20.85 -31.70
CA VAL A 334 38.55 -21.99 -32.30
C VAL A 334 37.82 -22.77 -31.19
N PRO A 335 36.55 -23.19 -31.38
CA PRO A 335 35.72 -23.14 -32.60
C PRO A 335 34.77 -21.93 -32.70
N LEU A 336 34.92 -20.91 -31.86
CA LEU A 336 34.01 -19.76 -31.85
C LEU A 336 34.11 -18.99 -33.17
N LYS A 337 32.96 -18.54 -33.66
CA LYS A 337 32.85 -17.75 -34.89
C LYS A 337 32.07 -16.47 -34.61
N LEU A 338 32.52 -15.39 -35.26
CA LEU A 338 31.77 -14.16 -35.32
C LEU A 338 30.51 -14.39 -36.18
N GLN A 339 29.35 -14.00 -35.66
CA GLN A 339 28.11 -14.00 -36.41
C GLN A 339 28.18 -12.97 -37.54
N ALA A 340 27.71 -13.35 -38.74
CA ALA A 340 27.60 -12.41 -39.85
C ALA A 340 26.68 -11.24 -39.50
N VAL A 341 26.99 -10.04 -40.03
CA VAL A 341 26.35 -8.77 -39.66
C VAL A 341 24.85 -8.76 -39.90
N ASP A 342 24.41 -9.45 -40.95
CA ASP A 342 23.04 -9.57 -41.43
C ASP A 342 22.27 -10.74 -40.79
N LYS A 343 22.92 -11.54 -39.93
CA LYS A 343 22.30 -12.69 -39.27
C LYS A 343 21.85 -12.35 -37.85
N LEU A 344 20.67 -12.87 -37.52
CA LEU A 344 20.11 -12.82 -36.17
C LEU A 344 20.18 -14.20 -35.52
N ALA A 345 20.46 -14.24 -34.23
CA ALA A 345 20.41 -15.41 -33.36
C ALA A 345 19.31 -15.24 -32.30
N ARG A 346 18.80 -16.37 -31.83
CA ARG A 346 17.82 -16.37 -30.72
C ARG A 346 18.56 -16.29 -29.39
N TYR A 347 18.33 -15.22 -28.63
CA TYR A 347 18.78 -15.07 -27.25
C TYR A 347 17.59 -14.74 -26.35
N LEU A 348 17.34 -15.56 -25.32
CA LEU A 348 16.20 -15.43 -24.40
C LEU A 348 14.84 -15.25 -25.09
N GLY A 349 14.67 -15.81 -26.30
CA GLY A 349 13.44 -15.72 -27.07
C GLY A 349 13.31 -14.48 -27.98
N LEU A 350 14.29 -13.59 -27.99
CA LEU A 350 14.41 -12.44 -28.90
C LEU A 350 15.40 -12.72 -30.02
N GLN A 351 15.26 -12.00 -31.13
CA GLN A 351 16.23 -12.04 -32.23
C GLN A 351 17.26 -10.93 -32.02
N VAL A 352 18.51 -11.32 -31.84
CA VAL A 352 19.64 -10.42 -31.57
C VAL A 352 20.72 -10.62 -32.63
N GLY A 353 21.46 -9.57 -32.96
CA GLY A 353 22.56 -9.61 -33.91
C GLY A 353 23.25 -8.26 -33.96
N SER A 354 24.27 -8.14 -34.80
CA SER A 354 25.06 -6.92 -34.93
C SER A 354 24.22 -5.73 -35.43
N VAL A 355 23.23 -6.00 -36.29
CA VAL A 355 22.21 -5.04 -36.71
C VAL A 355 20.84 -5.56 -36.24
N PRO A 356 20.18 -4.88 -35.28
CA PRO A 356 18.86 -5.29 -34.83
C PRO A 356 17.78 -5.13 -35.91
N ASP A 357 16.88 -6.11 -36.02
CA ASP A 357 15.66 -6.01 -36.85
C ASP A 357 14.40 -6.18 -35.97
N PRO A 358 13.80 -5.07 -35.50
CA PRO A 358 12.56 -5.12 -34.74
C PRO A 358 11.40 -5.72 -35.54
N ASN A 359 11.30 -5.43 -36.84
CA ASN A 359 10.19 -5.89 -37.67
C ASN A 359 10.21 -7.41 -37.80
N TYR A 360 11.39 -7.98 -38.06
CA TYR A 360 11.57 -9.44 -38.09
C TYR A 360 11.21 -10.08 -36.74
N THR A 361 11.61 -9.47 -35.63
CA THR A 361 11.28 -10.00 -34.29
C THR A 361 9.77 -10.07 -34.06
N TRP A 362 9.04 -9.00 -34.40
CA TRP A 362 7.58 -8.98 -34.33
C TRP A 362 6.93 -9.95 -35.33
N GLN A 363 7.52 -10.16 -36.50
CA GLN A 363 7.06 -11.15 -37.48
C GLN A 363 7.23 -12.58 -36.95
N VAL A 364 8.35 -12.91 -36.30
CA VAL A 364 8.56 -14.22 -35.65
C VAL A 364 7.51 -14.44 -34.55
N ALA A 365 7.20 -13.40 -33.78
CA ALA A 365 6.14 -13.44 -32.77
C ALA A 365 4.77 -13.77 -33.39
N ARG A 366 4.45 -13.10 -34.51
CA ARG A 366 3.24 -13.34 -35.28
C ARG A 366 3.17 -14.81 -35.71
N THR A 367 4.22 -15.34 -36.33
CA THR A 367 4.28 -16.73 -36.80
C THR A 367 4.10 -17.73 -35.65
N GLN A 368 4.76 -17.49 -34.51
CA GLN A 368 4.62 -18.34 -33.31
C GLN A 368 3.20 -18.32 -32.76
N LEU A 369 2.55 -17.14 -32.71
CA LEU A 369 1.17 -17.01 -32.26
C LEU A 369 0.18 -17.66 -33.21
N VAL A 370 0.36 -17.50 -34.53
CA VAL A 370 -0.46 -18.17 -35.54
C VAL A 370 -0.37 -19.70 -35.37
N ALA A 371 0.86 -20.24 -35.24
CA ALA A 371 1.05 -21.67 -35.03
C ALA A 371 0.43 -22.16 -33.71
N ARG A 372 0.63 -21.42 -32.62
CA ARG A 372 0.11 -21.78 -31.29
C ARG A 372 -1.41 -21.71 -31.20
N LEU A 373 -2.03 -20.76 -31.91
CA LEU A 373 -3.48 -20.58 -31.93
C LEU A 373 -4.19 -21.45 -32.97
N ALA A 374 -3.46 -22.13 -33.87
CA ALA A 374 -4.07 -22.98 -34.90
C ALA A 374 -5.04 -24.03 -34.31
N LEU A 375 -4.70 -24.64 -33.17
CA LEU A 375 -5.58 -25.58 -32.47
C LEU A 375 -6.71 -24.85 -31.72
N ALA A 376 -6.43 -23.70 -31.11
CA ALA A 376 -7.42 -22.90 -30.39
C ALA A 376 -8.54 -22.44 -31.33
N THR A 377 -8.18 -21.92 -32.52
CA THR A 377 -9.10 -21.56 -33.61
C THR A 377 -10.07 -22.68 -33.98
N ARG A 378 -9.64 -23.95 -33.89
CA ARG A 378 -10.47 -25.12 -34.21
C ARG A 378 -11.32 -25.63 -33.04
N LYS A 379 -10.90 -25.37 -31.80
CA LYS A 379 -11.52 -25.95 -30.58
C LYS A 379 -12.36 -24.98 -29.77
N THR A 380 -12.18 -23.67 -29.94
CA THR A 380 -12.98 -22.68 -29.21
C THR A 380 -14.32 -22.44 -29.88
N LEU A 381 -15.40 -22.57 -29.11
CA LEU A 381 -16.76 -22.44 -29.65
C LEU A 381 -17.34 -21.03 -29.43
N THR A 382 -16.91 -20.31 -28.39
CA THR A 382 -17.51 -19.02 -28.03
C THR A 382 -16.55 -17.83 -28.12
N VAL A 383 -17.11 -16.63 -28.34
CA VAL A 383 -16.36 -15.35 -28.32
C VAL A 383 -15.69 -15.13 -26.97
N ASP A 384 -16.39 -15.49 -25.88
CA ASP A 384 -15.88 -15.33 -24.52
C ASP A 384 -14.62 -16.18 -24.26
N GLN A 385 -14.65 -17.47 -24.63
CA GLN A 385 -13.48 -18.35 -24.54
C GLN A 385 -12.29 -17.80 -25.33
N ARG A 386 -12.53 -17.27 -26.54
CA ARG A 386 -11.46 -16.69 -27.36
C ARG A 386 -10.89 -15.41 -26.77
N SER A 387 -11.72 -14.59 -26.13
CA SER A 387 -11.26 -13.42 -25.36
C SER A 387 -10.30 -13.84 -24.23
N ILE A 388 -10.66 -14.88 -23.46
CA ILE A 388 -9.81 -15.43 -22.39
C ILE A 388 -8.47 -15.94 -22.96
N ILE A 389 -8.49 -16.65 -24.09
CA ILE A 389 -7.26 -17.13 -24.74
C ILE A 389 -6.38 -15.97 -25.23
N ALA A 390 -6.98 -14.92 -25.80
CA ALA A 390 -6.23 -13.74 -26.21
C ALA A 390 -5.51 -13.10 -25.02
N MET A 391 -6.22 -12.95 -23.89
CA MET A 391 -5.66 -12.43 -22.64
C MET A 391 -4.57 -13.33 -22.05
N ALA A 392 -4.73 -14.65 -22.11
CA ALA A 392 -3.82 -15.60 -21.47
C ALA A 392 -2.60 -16.00 -22.32
N ILE A 393 -2.68 -15.89 -23.65
CA ILE A 393 -1.64 -16.36 -24.58
C ILE A 393 -1.08 -15.23 -25.43
N VAL A 394 -1.94 -14.44 -26.07
CA VAL A 394 -1.51 -13.42 -27.05
C VAL A 394 -0.86 -12.25 -26.35
N ILE A 395 -1.56 -11.64 -25.39
CA ILE A 395 -1.07 -10.46 -24.69
C ILE A 395 0.26 -10.72 -23.97
N PRO A 396 0.45 -11.79 -23.17
CA PRO A 396 1.73 -12.03 -22.50
C PRO A 396 2.90 -12.19 -23.48
N LYS A 397 2.69 -12.83 -24.63
CA LYS A 397 3.73 -12.99 -25.66
C LYS A 397 4.10 -11.65 -26.29
N LEU A 398 3.11 -10.80 -26.61
CA LEU A 398 3.37 -9.49 -27.20
C LEU A 398 3.98 -8.52 -26.19
N LEU A 399 3.54 -8.55 -24.93
CA LEU A 399 4.13 -7.76 -23.85
C LEU A 399 5.57 -8.16 -23.55
N PHE A 400 5.89 -9.46 -23.60
CA PHE A 400 7.26 -9.94 -23.45
C PHE A 400 8.21 -9.32 -24.49
N ILE A 401 7.77 -9.22 -25.74
CA ILE A 401 8.56 -8.59 -26.81
C ILE A 401 8.57 -7.08 -26.64
N GLY A 402 7.42 -6.47 -26.37
CA GLY A 402 7.26 -5.02 -26.17
C GLY A 402 8.11 -4.48 -25.02
N ARG A 403 8.42 -5.30 -24.01
CA ARG A 403 9.36 -4.95 -22.93
C ARG A 403 10.78 -4.67 -23.42
N HIS A 404 11.22 -5.34 -24.48
CA HIS A 404 12.60 -5.28 -24.96
C HIS A 404 12.72 -4.51 -26.28
N GLN A 405 11.69 -4.56 -27.12
CA GLN A 405 11.61 -3.87 -28.39
C GLN A 405 10.22 -3.28 -28.53
N TRP A 406 10.08 -1.98 -28.27
CA TRP A 406 8.80 -1.30 -28.33
C TRP A 406 8.22 -1.35 -29.76
N PRO A 407 6.94 -1.72 -29.94
CA PRO A 407 6.34 -1.81 -31.27
C PRO A 407 6.05 -0.44 -31.87
N THR A 408 6.06 -0.35 -33.20
CA THR A 408 5.54 0.83 -33.89
C THR A 408 4.01 0.89 -33.79
N THR A 409 3.45 2.08 -34.02
CA THR A 409 1.99 2.28 -34.05
C THR A 409 1.30 1.36 -35.05
N ASP A 410 1.93 1.07 -36.19
CA ASP A 410 1.35 0.19 -37.20
C ASP A 410 1.42 -1.28 -36.79
N THR A 411 2.51 -1.72 -36.16
CA THR A 411 2.58 -3.05 -35.53
C THR A 411 1.46 -3.23 -34.50
N ILE A 412 1.22 -2.23 -33.65
CA ILE A 412 0.13 -2.26 -32.66
C ILE A 412 -1.23 -2.39 -33.36
N LYS A 413 -1.50 -1.58 -34.38
CA LYS A 413 -2.77 -1.66 -35.14
C LYS A 413 -2.96 -3.04 -35.78
N VAL A 414 -1.91 -3.58 -36.41
CA VAL A 414 -1.95 -4.90 -37.04
C VAL A 414 -2.30 -5.97 -36.02
N PHE A 415 -1.60 -6.04 -34.89
CA PHE A 415 -1.89 -7.03 -33.85
C PHE A 415 -3.25 -6.80 -33.17
N GLN A 416 -3.69 -5.55 -32.99
CA GLN A 416 -5.02 -5.27 -32.47
C GLN A 416 -6.12 -5.79 -33.40
N THR A 417 -5.96 -5.64 -34.72
CA THR A 417 -6.85 -6.23 -35.71
C THR A 417 -6.82 -7.76 -35.65
N MET A 418 -5.65 -8.37 -35.53
CA MET A 418 -5.51 -9.83 -35.37
C MET A 418 -6.22 -10.35 -34.10
N ILE A 419 -6.09 -9.64 -32.99
CA ILE A 419 -6.78 -9.96 -31.72
C ILE A 419 -8.29 -9.89 -31.92
N LYS A 420 -8.80 -8.80 -32.52
CA LYS A 420 -10.23 -8.64 -32.80
C LYS A 420 -10.75 -9.75 -33.71
N ASN A 421 -10.05 -10.06 -34.79
CA ASN A 421 -10.42 -11.11 -35.72
C ASN A 421 -10.42 -12.49 -35.06
N PHE A 422 -9.47 -12.76 -34.17
CA PHE A 422 -9.44 -14.00 -33.41
C PHE A 422 -10.62 -14.10 -32.45
N VAL A 423 -10.90 -13.04 -31.67
CA VAL A 423 -11.99 -13.07 -30.70
C VAL A 423 -13.36 -13.19 -31.38
N TRP A 424 -13.63 -12.40 -32.40
CA TRP A 424 -14.93 -12.40 -33.07
C TRP A 424 -15.12 -13.57 -34.03
N HIS A 425 -14.09 -13.89 -34.83
CA HIS A 425 -14.22 -14.81 -35.96
C HIS A 425 -13.39 -16.09 -35.80
N GLY A 426 -12.62 -16.25 -34.73
CA GLY A 426 -11.78 -17.43 -34.54
C GLY A 426 -10.47 -17.41 -35.34
N HIS A 427 -10.23 -16.40 -36.19
CA HIS A 427 -9.06 -16.35 -37.06
C HIS A 427 -8.05 -15.31 -36.60
N PHE A 428 -6.84 -15.74 -36.21
CA PHE A 428 -5.76 -14.83 -35.85
C PHE A 428 -5.01 -14.34 -37.10
N THR A 429 -5.61 -13.38 -37.81
CA THR A 429 -5.10 -12.80 -39.07
C THR A 429 -5.41 -11.31 -39.16
N ASN A 430 -4.61 -10.56 -39.92
CA ASN A 430 -4.83 -9.13 -40.19
C ASN A 430 -5.63 -8.90 -41.48
N GLY A 431 -5.95 -9.95 -42.23
CA GLY A 431 -6.80 -9.88 -43.42
C GLY A 431 -8.27 -9.61 -43.08
N VAL A 432 -9.06 -9.30 -44.11
CA VAL A 432 -10.52 -9.17 -43.97
C VAL A 432 -11.12 -10.54 -43.69
N VAL A 433 -11.94 -10.64 -42.64
CA VAL A 433 -12.64 -11.87 -42.24
C VAL A 433 -14.15 -11.61 -42.31
N GLY A 434 -14.90 -12.56 -42.82
CA GLY A 434 -16.36 -12.47 -42.89
C GLY A 434 -17.02 -12.58 -41.51
N GLY A 435 -18.14 -11.86 -41.33
CA GLY A 435 -18.94 -11.86 -40.11
C GLY A 435 -18.97 -10.50 -39.41
N ARG A 436 -19.95 -10.29 -38.53
CA ARG A 436 -20.14 -9.02 -37.81
C ARG A 436 -19.66 -9.14 -36.36
N ALA A 437 -18.92 -8.15 -35.87
CA ALA A 437 -18.72 -7.95 -34.44
C ALA A 437 -20.03 -7.47 -33.82
N TRP A 438 -20.51 -8.18 -32.80
CA TRP A 438 -21.86 -7.97 -32.24
C TRP A 438 -21.91 -6.82 -31.23
N LEU A 439 -20.77 -6.42 -30.68
CA LEU A 439 -20.64 -5.32 -29.73
C LEU A 439 -19.73 -4.23 -30.29
N ASN A 440 -20.01 -2.99 -29.89
CA ASN A 440 -19.09 -1.88 -30.09
C ASN A 440 -17.76 -2.19 -29.37
N ASN A 441 -16.63 -1.83 -29.99
CA ASN A 441 -15.29 -2.04 -29.42
C ASN A 441 -15.17 -1.53 -27.97
N ASN A 442 -15.70 -0.34 -27.69
CA ASN A 442 -15.63 0.26 -26.35
C ASN A 442 -16.36 -0.59 -25.31
N VAL A 443 -17.50 -1.18 -25.69
CA VAL A 443 -18.29 -2.07 -24.81
C VAL A 443 -17.63 -3.44 -24.67
N ALA A 444 -17.11 -3.99 -25.77
CA ALA A 444 -16.47 -5.30 -25.77
C ALA A 444 -15.18 -5.33 -24.91
N MET A 445 -14.49 -4.19 -24.79
CA MET A 445 -13.31 -4.03 -23.94
C MET A 445 -13.62 -3.89 -22.45
N LEU A 446 -14.85 -3.56 -22.07
CA LEU A 446 -15.21 -3.41 -20.65
C LEU A 446 -15.02 -4.73 -19.88
N PRO A 447 -14.74 -4.68 -18.57
CA PRO A 447 -14.73 -5.85 -17.73
C PRO A 447 -16.04 -6.62 -17.83
N ARG A 448 -15.97 -7.95 -17.70
CA ARG A 448 -17.17 -8.83 -17.72
C ARG A 448 -18.23 -8.42 -16.69
N GLN A 449 -17.78 -7.94 -15.52
CA GLN A 449 -18.64 -7.44 -14.45
C GLN A 449 -19.46 -6.21 -14.85
N GLN A 450 -19.01 -5.48 -15.88
CA GLN A 450 -19.68 -4.28 -16.43
C GLN A 450 -20.42 -4.59 -17.74
N GLY A 451 -20.64 -5.88 -18.05
CA GLY A 451 -21.34 -6.32 -19.26
C GLY A 451 -20.49 -6.37 -20.54
N GLY A 452 -19.17 -6.20 -20.43
CA GLY A 452 -18.24 -6.37 -21.56
C GLY A 452 -17.71 -7.80 -21.71
N LEU A 453 -16.82 -8.01 -22.68
CA LEU A 453 -16.15 -9.29 -22.94
C LEU A 453 -14.68 -9.30 -22.51
N ALA A 454 -14.21 -8.20 -21.91
CA ALA A 454 -12.81 -7.92 -21.58
C ALA A 454 -11.86 -8.25 -22.75
N ILE A 455 -12.23 -7.86 -23.98
CA ILE A 455 -11.34 -7.99 -25.12
C ILE A 455 -10.12 -7.10 -24.87
N PRO A 456 -8.89 -7.63 -24.96
CA PRO A 456 -7.72 -6.84 -24.63
C PRO A 456 -7.41 -5.79 -25.70
N ASP A 457 -6.94 -4.63 -25.23
CA ASP A 457 -6.37 -3.57 -26.06
C ASP A 457 -4.86 -3.55 -25.88
N LEU A 458 -4.15 -3.97 -26.92
CA LEU A 458 -2.70 -4.10 -26.92
C LEU A 458 -2.00 -2.77 -26.61
N LYS A 459 -2.53 -1.64 -27.08
CA LYS A 459 -1.93 -0.33 -26.80
C LYS A 459 -2.02 -0.02 -25.31
N VAL A 460 -3.19 -0.24 -24.72
CA VAL A 460 -3.42 -0.01 -23.29
C VAL A 460 -2.55 -0.95 -22.45
N GLU A 461 -2.46 -2.22 -22.81
CA GLU A 461 -1.62 -3.22 -22.11
C GLU A 461 -0.13 -2.86 -22.19
N LEU A 462 0.36 -2.41 -23.35
CA LEU A 462 1.75 -1.96 -23.50
C LEU A 462 2.04 -0.70 -22.66
N LEU A 463 1.13 0.27 -22.66
CA LEU A 463 1.26 1.47 -21.82
C LEU A 463 1.23 1.13 -20.33
N ALA A 464 0.37 0.18 -19.93
CA ALA A 464 0.34 -0.31 -18.55
C ALA A 464 1.65 -1.01 -18.17
N LEU A 465 2.21 -1.85 -19.05
CA LEU A 465 3.52 -2.46 -18.87
C LEU A 465 4.63 -1.40 -18.70
N ALA A 466 4.64 -0.37 -19.55
CA ALA A 466 5.59 0.72 -19.45
C ALA A 466 5.46 1.47 -18.11
N ALA A 467 4.24 1.81 -17.71
CA ALA A 467 3.96 2.49 -16.44
C ALA A 467 4.43 1.65 -15.23
N VAL A 468 4.18 0.34 -15.23
CA VAL A 468 4.65 -0.57 -14.17
C VAL A 468 6.18 -0.61 -14.16
N THR A 469 6.83 -0.72 -15.32
CA THR A 469 8.29 -0.78 -15.43
C THR A 469 8.95 0.50 -14.92
N VAL A 470 8.42 1.66 -15.34
CA VAL A 470 8.89 2.97 -14.86
C VAL A 470 8.67 3.12 -13.35
N ASN A 471 7.55 2.66 -12.81
CA ASN A 471 7.32 2.71 -11.37
C ASN A 471 8.31 1.83 -10.59
N VAL A 472 8.63 0.63 -11.09
CA VAL A 472 9.65 -0.24 -10.47
C VAL A 472 11.01 0.46 -10.50
N TRP A 473 11.43 1.01 -11.64
CA TRP A 473 12.67 1.77 -11.73
C TRP A 473 12.67 2.96 -10.78
N ALA A 474 11.57 3.70 -10.70
CA ALA A 474 11.48 4.83 -9.79
C ALA A 474 11.68 4.37 -8.32
N VAL A 475 11.00 3.31 -7.88
CA VAL A 475 11.04 2.85 -6.48
C VAL A 475 12.36 2.14 -6.12
N GLU A 476 12.90 1.35 -7.04
CA GLU A 476 13.93 0.34 -6.76
C GLU A 476 15.24 0.56 -7.51
N ALA A 477 15.37 1.59 -8.37
CA ALA A 477 16.61 1.79 -9.14
C ALA A 477 17.81 2.03 -8.21
N ASP A 478 18.78 1.15 -8.35
CA ASP A 478 20.14 1.33 -7.87
C ASP A 478 20.96 2.25 -8.83
N PRO A 479 22.14 2.72 -8.40
CA PRO A 479 23.00 3.56 -9.23
C PRO A 479 23.36 2.95 -10.59
N ASP A 480 23.55 1.63 -10.68
CA ASP A 480 23.91 0.97 -11.94
C ASP A 480 22.73 1.01 -12.91
N THR A 481 21.51 0.78 -12.42
CA THR A 481 20.27 0.93 -13.19
C THR A 481 20.09 2.37 -13.70
N GLN A 482 20.44 3.38 -12.91
CA GLN A 482 20.40 4.79 -13.34
C GLN A 482 21.43 5.07 -14.45
N ILE A 483 22.67 4.59 -14.29
CA ILE A 483 23.73 4.75 -15.29
C ILE A 483 23.34 4.10 -16.62
N VAL A 484 22.76 2.90 -16.57
CA VAL A 484 22.25 2.21 -17.77
C VAL A 484 21.12 3.01 -18.42
N GLY A 485 20.19 3.52 -17.63
CA GLY A 485 19.09 4.37 -18.11
C GLY A 485 19.59 5.63 -18.82
N ASP A 486 20.53 6.34 -18.22
CA ASP A 486 21.14 7.55 -18.78
C ASP A 486 21.78 7.27 -20.15
N VAL A 487 22.57 6.19 -20.25
CA VAL A 487 23.24 5.79 -21.50
C VAL A 487 22.24 5.37 -22.59
N LEU A 488 21.12 4.75 -22.22
CA LEU A 488 20.10 4.32 -23.18
C LEU A 488 19.25 5.49 -23.69
N ILE A 489 19.05 6.53 -22.87
CA ILE A 489 18.24 7.70 -23.23
C ILE A 489 19.06 8.69 -24.06
N ASP A 490 20.34 8.86 -23.75
CA ASP A 490 21.18 9.85 -24.41
C ASP A 490 21.98 9.24 -25.58
N GLN A 491 21.46 9.37 -26.81
CA GLN A 491 22.15 8.93 -28.02
C GLN A 491 23.22 9.94 -28.51
N ARG A 492 23.47 11.04 -27.79
CA ARG A 492 24.47 12.04 -28.13
C ARG A 492 25.58 12.00 -27.08
N ALA A 493 26.74 11.47 -27.47
CA ALA A 493 27.90 11.27 -26.58
C ALA A 493 28.44 12.55 -25.90
N ASP A 494 27.96 13.73 -26.28
CA ASP A 494 28.60 15.01 -25.96
C ASP A 494 27.73 15.97 -25.12
N LEU A 495 26.51 15.58 -24.72
CA LEU A 495 25.66 16.42 -23.87
C LEU A 495 25.35 15.68 -22.59
N GLU A 496 25.59 16.36 -21.48
CA GLU A 496 25.23 15.90 -20.16
C GLU A 496 23.72 15.63 -20.07
N ALA A 497 23.32 14.35 -19.99
CA ALA A 497 21.94 13.94 -19.81
C ALA A 497 21.25 14.72 -18.67
N MET A 498 20.13 15.38 -18.99
CA MET A 498 19.33 16.11 -18.01
C MET A 498 18.77 15.14 -16.96
N GLN A 499 18.94 15.49 -15.68
CA GLN A 499 18.29 14.77 -14.58
C GLN A 499 16.77 14.85 -14.74
N ALA A 500 16.16 13.76 -15.20
CA ALA A 500 14.71 13.57 -15.15
C ALA A 500 14.35 12.95 -13.80
N TYR A 501 13.84 13.77 -12.87
CA TYR A 501 13.32 13.28 -11.60
C TYR A 501 11.99 12.55 -11.83
N VAL A 502 11.98 11.22 -11.69
CA VAL A 502 10.75 10.43 -11.60
C VAL A 502 10.48 10.16 -10.13
N THR A 503 9.51 10.85 -9.54
CA THR A 503 9.13 10.66 -8.12
C THR A 503 8.22 9.44 -7.99
N PRO A 504 8.67 8.32 -7.40
CA PRO A 504 7.85 7.13 -7.20
C PRO A 504 6.86 7.43 -6.07
N ARG A 505 5.56 7.13 -6.27
CA ARG A 505 4.42 7.63 -5.47
C ARG A 505 4.03 9.10 -5.68
N HIS A 506 4.58 9.79 -6.68
CA HIS A 506 3.79 10.83 -7.31
C HIS A 506 2.72 10.14 -8.16
N THR A 507 1.67 9.64 -7.51
CA THR A 507 0.36 9.70 -8.13
C THR A 507 0.19 11.18 -8.44
N PRO A 508 0.16 11.62 -9.72
CA PRO A 508 -0.43 12.92 -9.96
C PRO A 508 -1.79 12.82 -9.28
N PRO A 509 -2.16 13.77 -8.40
CA PRO A 509 -3.50 13.77 -7.85
C PRO A 509 -4.41 13.53 -9.04
N THR A 510 -5.31 12.54 -8.93
CA THR A 510 -6.39 12.37 -9.90
C THR A 510 -6.77 13.78 -10.32
N ARG A 511 -6.65 14.10 -11.62
CA ARG A 511 -7.16 15.35 -12.15
C ARG A 511 -8.69 15.33 -12.07
N HIS A 512 -9.27 15.04 -10.91
CA HIS A 512 -10.30 15.90 -10.38
C HIS A 512 -9.65 17.27 -10.31
N SER A 513 -9.80 18.02 -11.40
CA SER A 513 -9.66 19.44 -11.35
C SER A 513 -10.61 19.95 -10.25
N THR A 514 -10.12 20.07 -9.02
CA THR A 514 -10.53 21.15 -8.13
C THR A 514 -9.97 22.40 -8.77
N ARG A 515 -10.56 22.76 -9.93
CA ARG A 515 -10.39 24.04 -10.59
C ARG A 515 -10.55 25.08 -9.49
N VAL A 516 -9.46 25.76 -9.16
CA VAL A 516 -9.55 27.14 -8.72
C VAL A 516 -10.37 27.81 -9.82
N THR A 517 -11.57 28.22 -9.44
CA THR A 517 -12.51 28.86 -10.36
C THR A 517 -12.13 30.35 -10.44
N SER A 518 -12.79 31.11 -11.31
CA SER A 518 -12.42 32.50 -11.59
C SER A 518 -12.42 33.43 -10.37
N SER A 519 -12.95 32.99 -9.22
CA SER A 519 -12.85 33.72 -7.95
C SER A 519 -12.60 32.80 -6.73
N ALA A 520 -12.04 33.38 -5.67
CA ALA A 520 -11.92 32.72 -4.36
C ALA A 520 -13.30 32.28 -3.83
N TRP A 521 -14.34 33.05 -4.14
CA TRP A 521 -15.74 32.73 -3.82
C TRP A 521 -16.24 31.45 -4.48
N THR A 522 -16.05 31.33 -5.80
CA THR A 522 -16.47 30.15 -6.56
C THR A 522 -15.68 28.91 -6.18
N THR A 523 -14.42 29.10 -5.78
CA THR A 523 -13.54 28.03 -5.27
C THR A 523 -14.03 27.58 -3.89
N GLY A 524 -14.40 28.54 -3.03
CA GLY A 524 -14.96 28.25 -1.72
C GLY A 524 -16.33 27.59 -1.76
N LEU A 525 -17.20 28.00 -2.68
CA LEU A 525 -18.49 27.36 -2.92
C LEU A 525 -18.33 25.89 -3.32
N LYS A 526 -17.34 25.59 -4.19
CA LYS A 526 -17.03 24.22 -4.62
C LYS A 526 -16.49 23.38 -3.47
N ILE A 527 -15.59 23.92 -2.65
CA ILE A 527 -15.07 23.26 -1.44
C ILE A 527 -16.23 22.97 -0.46
N CYS A 528 -17.08 23.95 -0.18
CA CYS A 528 -18.25 23.77 0.68
C CYS A 528 -19.22 22.72 0.12
N ASN A 529 -19.43 22.63 -1.19
CA ASN A 529 -20.24 21.59 -1.81
C ASN A 529 -19.59 20.20 -1.68
N THR A 530 -18.26 20.10 -1.76
CA THR A 530 -17.54 18.84 -1.52
C THR A 530 -17.59 18.42 -0.04
N HIS A 531 -17.41 19.33 0.91
CA HIS A 531 -17.47 19.05 2.37
C HIS A 531 -18.90 18.87 2.90
N GLY A 532 -19.86 19.59 2.33
CA GLY A 532 -21.28 19.58 2.65
C GLY A 532 -22.07 18.56 1.83
N GLY A 533 -21.41 17.49 1.37
CA GLY A 533 -22.04 16.25 0.89
C GLY A 533 -22.68 16.28 -0.51
N VAL A 534 -22.40 17.28 -1.36
CA VAL A 534 -22.83 17.26 -2.77
C VAL A 534 -22.09 16.17 -3.56
N THR A 535 -20.90 15.77 -3.11
CA THR A 535 -20.22 14.56 -3.59
C THR A 535 -20.41 13.45 -2.54
N PRO A 536 -21.08 12.33 -2.87
CA PRO A 536 -21.24 11.23 -1.93
C PRO A 536 -19.88 10.70 -1.48
N SER A 537 -19.64 10.70 -0.16
CA SER A 537 -18.41 10.18 0.44
C SER A 537 -18.78 9.24 1.57
N ALA A 538 -18.47 7.96 1.38
CA ALA A 538 -18.73 6.92 2.38
C ALA A 538 -18.01 7.21 3.71
N HIS A 539 -16.85 7.87 3.66
CA HIS A 539 -16.10 8.27 4.86
C HIS A 539 -16.83 9.34 5.67
N LYS A 540 -17.44 10.34 5.00
CA LYS A 540 -18.19 11.42 5.64
C LYS A 540 -19.47 10.91 6.30
N ALA A 541 -20.21 10.02 5.63
CA ALA A 541 -21.39 9.38 6.19
C ALA A 541 -21.06 8.62 7.49
N ALA A 542 -19.96 7.85 7.48
CA ALA A 542 -19.51 7.12 8.66
C ALA A 542 -19.07 8.05 9.80
N MET A 543 -18.37 9.15 9.50
CA MET A 543 -18.03 10.17 10.51
C MET A 543 -19.28 10.72 11.20
N VAL A 544 -20.30 11.09 10.42
CA VAL A 544 -21.54 11.67 10.96
C VAL A 544 -22.25 10.71 11.90
N VAL A 545 -22.32 9.42 11.52
CA VAL A 545 -22.85 8.36 12.38
C VAL A 545 -22.01 8.23 13.65
N ALA A 546 -20.69 8.20 13.54
CA ALA A 546 -19.78 8.09 14.69
C ALA A 546 -19.95 9.24 15.70
N LEU A 547 -20.03 10.47 15.19
CA LEU A 547 -20.24 11.67 16.01
C LEU A 547 -21.62 11.65 16.66
N PHE A 548 -22.66 11.22 15.94
CA PHE A 548 -23.98 11.05 16.54
C PHE A 548 -23.95 10.01 17.66
N CYS A 549 -23.28 8.87 17.48
CA CYS A 549 -23.15 7.83 18.50
C CYS A 549 -22.55 8.36 19.81
N THR A 550 -21.65 9.36 19.76
CA THR A 550 -21.10 9.97 20.97
C THR A 550 -22.15 10.64 21.86
N THR A 551 -23.27 11.10 21.29
CA THR A 551 -24.36 11.71 22.06
C THR A 551 -25.13 10.69 22.91
N HIS A 552 -25.10 9.41 22.55
CA HIS A 552 -25.65 8.35 23.42
C HIS A 552 -24.80 8.14 24.68
N PHE A 553 -23.50 8.39 24.59
CA PHE A 553 -22.56 8.15 25.70
C PHE A 553 -22.30 9.39 26.55
N ARG A 554 -22.31 10.59 25.95
CA ARG A 554 -21.98 11.86 26.62
C ARG A 554 -23.19 12.74 26.92
N GLY A 555 -24.38 12.25 26.60
CA GLY A 555 -25.63 13.00 26.71
C GLY A 555 -26.03 13.66 25.38
N SER A 556 -27.32 13.97 25.25
CA SER A 556 -27.82 14.68 24.08
C SER A 556 -27.41 16.14 24.08
N ILE A 557 -27.37 16.76 22.89
CA ILE A 557 -27.26 18.23 22.78
C ILE A 557 -28.53 18.82 23.37
N VAL A 558 -28.43 19.41 24.57
CA VAL A 558 -29.58 20.02 25.23
C VAL A 558 -29.93 21.31 24.53
N THR A 559 -31.18 21.41 24.08
CA THR A 559 -31.73 22.57 23.38
C THR A 559 -32.75 23.29 24.26
N LYS A 560 -32.66 24.62 24.35
CA LYS A 560 -33.65 25.46 25.04
C LYS A 560 -34.03 26.67 24.20
N TRP A 561 -35.33 26.86 23.98
CA TRP A 561 -35.86 28.01 23.25
C TRP A 561 -36.26 29.15 24.19
N TYR A 562 -35.83 30.35 23.83
CA TYR A 562 -36.25 31.62 24.42
C TYR A 562 -36.75 32.54 23.31
N GLY A 563 -38.05 32.48 23.02
CA GLY A 563 -38.68 33.19 21.91
C GLY A 563 -38.07 32.79 20.56
N ARG A 564 -37.22 33.66 20.00
CA ARG A 564 -36.55 33.45 18.70
C ARG A 564 -35.10 32.94 18.83
N ARG A 565 -34.64 32.67 20.05
CA ARG A 565 -33.27 32.26 20.35
C ARG A 565 -33.23 30.83 20.87
N LEU A 566 -32.39 30.00 20.25
CA LEU A 566 -32.11 28.63 20.63
C LEU A 566 -30.74 28.56 21.30
N VAL A 567 -30.72 28.15 22.57
CA VAL A 567 -29.48 27.88 23.29
C VAL A 567 -29.18 26.38 23.18
N LEU A 568 -28.00 26.06 22.66
CA LEU A 568 -27.47 24.72 22.47
C LEU A 568 -26.32 24.48 23.44
N ASN A 569 -26.35 23.40 24.21
CA ASN A 569 -25.17 22.92 24.91
C ASN A 569 -24.46 21.86 24.04
N THR A 570 -23.29 22.21 23.49
CA THR A 570 -22.55 21.34 22.56
C THR A 570 -21.43 20.54 23.22
N GLU A 571 -21.30 20.57 24.55
CA GLU A 571 -20.23 19.87 25.29
C GLU A 571 -20.21 18.37 25.00
N ALA A 572 -21.37 17.74 24.84
CA ALA A 572 -21.46 16.33 24.50
C ALA A 572 -20.80 15.97 23.16
N SER A 573 -20.77 16.92 22.20
CA SER A 573 -20.19 16.75 20.87
C SER A 573 -18.70 17.10 20.80
N LYS A 574 -18.16 17.77 21.83
CA LYS A 574 -16.75 18.14 21.91
C LYS A 574 -15.93 17.01 22.50
N GLY A 575 -14.97 16.46 21.77
CA GLY A 575 -14.14 15.39 22.30
C GLY A 575 -12.97 14.99 21.41
N PRO A 576 -12.19 13.98 21.84
CA PRO A 576 -11.08 13.47 21.05
C PRO A 576 -11.50 12.98 19.66
N LEU A 577 -12.70 12.40 19.55
CA LEU A 577 -13.23 11.90 18.29
C LEU A 577 -13.52 13.05 17.30
N SER A 578 -14.23 14.10 17.72
CA SER A 578 -14.48 15.27 16.87
C SER A 578 -13.19 16.00 16.50
N ARG A 579 -12.22 16.13 17.41
CA ARG A 579 -10.89 16.69 17.08
C ARG A 579 -10.12 15.86 16.06
N SER A 580 -10.17 14.53 16.19
CA SER A 580 -9.47 13.62 15.27
C SER A 580 -10.07 13.69 13.88
N TYR A 581 -11.41 13.77 13.78
CA TYR A 581 -12.08 13.96 12.49
C TYR A 581 -11.80 15.31 11.86
N VAL A 582 -11.82 16.40 12.64
CA VAL A 582 -11.44 17.73 12.15
C VAL A 582 -10.01 17.72 11.60
N ALA A 583 -9.06 17.08 12.31
CA ALA A 583 -7.68 16.94 11.85
C ALA A 583 -7.55 16.08 10.57
N ALA A 584 -8.30 14.97 10.49
CA ALA A 584 -8.29 14.10 9.32
C ALA A 584 -8.89 14.78 8.08
N GLU A 585 -10.01 15.50 8.24
CA GLU A 585 -10.61 16.29 7.15
C GLU A 585 -9.68 17.42 6.71
N SER A 586 -9.01 18.08 7.66
CA SER A 586 -8.02 19.12 7.36
C SER A 586 -6.83 18.58 6.57
N ALA A 587 -6.33 17.39 6.90
CA ALA A 587 -5.25 16.75 6.17
C ALA A 587 -5.64 16.32 4.74
N LEU A 588 -6.87 15.86 4.53
CA LEU A 588 -7.36 15.35 3.25
C LEU A 588 -7.83 16.45 2.29
N HIS A 589 -8.41 17.52 2.83
CA HIS A 589 -9.15 18.51 2.04
C HIS A 589 -8.72 19.96 2.31
N GLY A 590 -7.77 20.17 3.23
CA GLY A 590 -7.36 21.49 3.69
C GLY A 590 -8.24 22.00 4.84
N THR A 591 -7.81 23.09 5.46
CA THR A 591 -8.53 23.71 6.59
C THR A 591 -9.86 24.31 6.10
N PHE A 592 -10.97 23.82 6.66
CA PHE A 592 -12.30 24.36 6.40
C PHE A 592 -12.56 25.57 7.29
N CYS A 593 -13.00 26.68 6.68
CA CYS A 593 -13.39 27.92 7.37
C CYS A 593 -14.90 27.89 7.67
N PRO A 594 -15.34 27.68 8.93
CA PRO A 594 -16.76 27.66 9.29
C PRO A 594 -17.49 28.98 8.97
N GLU A 595 -16.74 30.06 8.78
CA GLU A 595 -17.16 31.41 8.42
C GLU A 595 -17.86 31.48 7.06
N TRP A 596 -17.67 30.49 6.19
CA TRP A 596 -18.30 30.46 4.87
C TRP A 596 -19.70 29.85 4.91
N LEU A 597 -20.01 29.07 5.94
CA LEU A 597 -21.29 28.37 6.09
C LEU A 597 -22.52 29.30 6.08
N PRO A 598 -22.51 30.50 6.70
CA PRO A 598 -23.62 31.45 6.62
C PRO A 598 -23.93 31.89 5.18
N TYR A 599 -22.95 31.89 4.27
CA TYR A 599 -23.15 32.34 2.90
C TYR A 599 -23.53 31.25 1.92
N MET A 600 -23.75 30.02 2.40
CA MET A 600 -24.17 28.89 1.58
C MET A 600 -25.64 29.01 1.17
N ALA A 601 -25.93 28.72 -0.10
CA ALA A 601 -27.28 28.60 -0.60
C ALA A 601 -27.93 27.33 -0.03
N LEU A 602 -29.05 27.48 0.68
CA LEU A 602 -29.75 26.33 1.29
C LEU A 602 -30.25 25.32 0.27
N ALA A 603 -30.48 25.76 -0.98
CA ALA A 603 -30.91 24.89 -2.06
C ALA A 603 -29.85 23.88 -2.49
N GLU A 604 -28.57 24.20 -2.28
CA GLU A 604 -27.41 23.44 -2.75
C GLU A 604 -26.82 22.52 -1.66
N LEU A 605 -27.19 22.74 -0.39
CA LEU A 605 -26.69 21.94 0.73
C LEU A 605 -27.28 20.52 0.76
N THR A 606 -26.41 19.52 0.85
CA THR A 606 -26.76 18.10 0.90
C THR A 606 -26.07 17.40 2.08
N LEU A 607 -26.71 17.40 3.24
CA LEU A 607 -26.09 16.93 4.49
C LEU A 607 -26.34 15.43 4.74
N TYR A 608 -25.59 14.81 5.63
CA TYR A 608 -25.89 13.47 6.14
C TYR A 608 -26.71 13.56 7.43
N ALA A 609 -27.74 12.73 7.54
CA ALA A 609 -28.49 12.51 8.77
C ALA A 609 -27.66 11.71 9.79
N GLU A 610 -28.15 11.63 11.01
CA GLU A 610 -27.62 10.79 12.10
C GLU A 610 -27.46 9.31 11.73
N THR A 611 -28.24 8.83 10.75
CA THR A 611 -28.19 7.46 10.22
C THR A 611 -27.19 7.27 9.07
N GLY A 612 -26.53 8.36 8.62
CA GLY A 612 -25.68 8.37 7.43
C GLY A 612 -26.45 8.49 6.11
N ALA A 613 -27.77 8.64 6.14
CA ALA A 613 -28.59 8.87 4.95
C ALA A 613 -28.44 10.32 4.44
N ILE A 614 -28.52 10.50 3.12
CA ILE A 614 -28.42 11.82 2.49
C ILE A 614 -29.71 12.63 2.69
N VAL A 615 -29.57 13.87 3.17
CA VAL A 615 -30.64 14.84 3.40
C VAL A 615 -30.44 16.05 2.48
N HIS A 616 -31.33 16.18 1.49
CA HIS A 616 -31.43 17.39 0.70
C HIS A 616 -32.16 18.48 1.50
N VAL A 617 -31.45 19.53 1.89
CA VAL A 617 -31.93 20.62 2.75
C VAL A 617 -33.17 21.29 2.15
N SER A 618 -33.15 21.56 0.83
CA SER A 618 -34.29 22.11 0.08
C SER A 618 -35.57 21.28 0.17
N LYS A 619 -35.47 19.95 0.20
CA LYS A 619 -36.62 19.04 0.23
C LYS A 619 -37.18 18.87 1.65
N LYS A 620 -36.32 18.87 2.68
CA LYS A 620 -36.70 18.58 4.07
C LYS A 620 -37.05 19.84 4.88
N LEU A 621 -36.47 20.99 4.54
CA LEU A 621 -36.65 22.27 5.25
C LEU A 621 -37.39 23.31 4.40
N ARG A 622 -38.42 22.89 3.65
CA ARG A 622 -39.15 23.74 2.69
C ARG A 622 -39.72 25.04 3.27
N THR A 623 -40.08 25.04 4.56
CA THR A 623 -40.61 26.26 5.22
C THR A 623 -39.53 27.25 5.64
N LEU A 624 -38.26 26.80 5.68
CA LEU A 624 -37.10 27.68 5.84
C LEU A 624 -36.58 28.15 4.47
N CYS A 625 -36.54 27.26 3.47
CA CYS A 625 -35.97 27.56 2.17
C CYS A 625 -36.90 28.39 1.27
N ARG A 626 -36.59 29.68 1.06
CA ARG A 626 -37.12 30.44 -0.10
C ARG A 626 -36.13 30.34 -1.26
N VAL A 627 -36.59 30.59 -2.49
CA VAL A 627 -35.72 30.56 -3.68
C VAL A 627 -34.57 31.56 -3.47
N GLY A 628 -33.33 31.09 -3.56
CA GLY A 628 -32.12 31.90 -3.39
C GLY A 628 -31.72 32.24 -1.94
N SER A 629 -32.39 31.70 -0.92
CA SER A 629 -32.02 31.96 0.48
C SER A 629 -30.65 31.38 0.84
N LEU A 630 -29.86 32.19 1.56
CA LEU A 630 -28.61 31.77 2.19
C LEU A 630 -28.83 31.41 3.67
N VAL A 631 -27.93 30.62 4.26
CA VAL A 631 -28.03 30.23 5.68
C VAL A 631 -28.13 31.45 6.61
N LYS A 632 -27.37 32.52 6.33
CA LYS A 632 -27.36 33.79 7.07
C LYS A 632 -28.69 34.54 7.02
N ASP A 633 -29.54 34.26 6.04
CA ASP A 633 -30.83 34.91 5.90
C ASP A 633 -31.88 34.27 6.83
N ILE A 634 -31.60 33.06 7.33
CA ILE A 634 -32.54 32.26 8.12
C ILE A 634 -32.20 32.26 9.61
N MET A 635 -30.92 32.14 9.93
CA MET A 635 -30.47 32.03 11.31
C MET A 635 -29.08 32.59 11.52
N HIS A 636 -28.88 33.16 12.71
CA HIS A 636 -27.59 33.61 13.22
C HIS A 636 -27.08 32.72 14.34
N TRP A 637 -25.77 32.58 14.52
CA TRP A 637 -25.23 31.92 15.71
C TRP A 637 -24.05 32.66 16.35
N LYS A 638 -23.95 32.52 17.67
CA LYS A 638 -22.91 33.07 18.55
C LYS A 638 -22.39 31.94 19.44
N TRP A 639 -21.08 31.86 19.63
CA TRP A 639 -20.47 30.96 20.61
C TRP A 639 -20.57 31.56 22.00
N LEU A 640 -20.92 30.73 22.98
CA LEU A 640 -21.02 31.11 24.38
C LEU A 640 -19.74 30.72 25.12
N VAL A 641 -19.34 31.53 26.09
CA VAL A 641 -18.11 31.33 26.89
C VAL A 641 -18.12 29.99 27.63
N ASN A 642 -19.29 29.49 28.00
CA ASN A 642 -19.49 28.18 28.63
C ASN A 642 -19.46 27.00 27.65
N GLY A 643 -19.05 27.21 26.41
CA GLY A 643 -18.95 26.18 25.40
C GLY A 643 -20.25 25.85 24.66
N GLY A 644 -21.35 26.55 24.93
CA GLY A 644 -22.59 26.42 24.16
C GLY A 644 -22.63 27.28 22.88
N MET A 645 -23.74 27.19 22.14
CA MET A 645 -24.05 28.07 21.01
C MET A 645 -25.43 28.70 21.19
N LEU A 646 -25.54 29.99 20.86
CA LEU A 646 -26.79 30.73 20.81
C LEU A 646 -27.16 30.96 19.35
N VAL A 647 -28.27 30.38 18.89
CA VAL A 647 -28.78 30.51 17.52
C VAL A 647 -30.01 31.42 17.51
N THR A 648 -30.03 32.45 16.68
CA THR A 648 -31.14 33.42 16.56
C THR A 648 -31.85 33.26 15.22
N VAL A 649 -33.16 33.01 15.23
CA VAL A 649 -33.98 32.88 14.01
C VAL A 649 -34.33 34.25 13.43
N LEU A 650 -34.04 34.47 12.15
CA LEU A 650 -34.20 35.76 11.46
C LEU A 650 -35.51 35.89 10.67
N HIS A 651 -36.33 34.84 10.61
CA HIS A 651 -37.59 34.83 9.85
C HIS A 651 -38.66 35.81 10.39
N THR A 652 -39.32 36.60 9.54
CA THR A 652 -40.25 37.68 9.97
C THR A 652 -41.40 37.20 10.87
N LYS A 653 -41.98 36.03 10.58
CA LYS A 653 -42.96 35.34 11.44
C LYS A 653 -42.36 34.05 12.00
N VAL A 654 -42.28 33.90 13.32
CA VAL A 654 -41.70 32.70 13.96
C VAL A 654 -42.82 31.78 14.42
N THR A 655 -43.08 30.72 13.65
CA THR A 655 -44.04 29.67 14.00
C THR A 655 -43.35 28.49 14.68
N LYS A 656 -44.10 27.64 15.40
CA LYS A 656 -43.56 26.40 16.00
C LYS A 656 -42.84 25.51 14.97
N THR A 657 -43.32 25.48 13.73
CA THR A 657 -42.70 24.72 12.62
C THR A 657 -41.33 25.26 12.25
N ILE A 658 -41.17 26.58 12.19
CA ILE A 658 -39.89 27.25 11.90
C ILE A 658 -38.89 26.94 13.00
N LEU A 659 -39.29 27.06 14.27
CA LEU A 659 -38.44 26.72 15.42
C LEU A 659 -37.92 25.27 15.32
N ARG A 660 -38.82 24.29 15.12
CA ARG A 660 -38.44 22.88 15.00
C ARG A 660 -37.49 22.61 13.83
N GLN A 661 -37.74 23.22 12.67
CA GLN A 661 -36.88 23.04 11.50
C GLN A 661 -35.51 23.69 11.68
N THR A 662 -35.44 24.85 12.33
CA THR A 662 -34.16 25.52 12.60
C THR A 662 -33.32 24.71 13.59
N GLU A 663 -33.96 24.17 14.63
CA GLU A 663 -33.29 23.30 15.59
C GLU A 663 -32.71 22.05 14.91
N TYR A 664 -33.53 21.34 14.13
CA TYR A 664 -33.07 20.18 13.37
C TYR A 664 -31.94 20.52 12.39
N PHE A 665 -32.03 21.67 11.70
CA PHE A 665 -30.99 22.10 10.78
C PHE A 665 -29.66 22.35 11.49
N MET A 666 -29.67 23.00 12.66
CA MET A 666 -28.45 23.23 13.44
C MET A 666 -27.83 21.94 13.95
N LEU A 667 -28.63 20.96 14.38
CA LEU A 667 -28.12 19.66 14.79
C LEU A 667 -27.45 18.93 13.61
N LEU A 668 -28.03 18.99 12.41
CA LEU A 668 -27.39 18.46 11.20
C LEU A 668 -26.07 19.17 10.88
N LEU A 669 -26.04 20.50 10.98
CA LEU A 669 -24.81 21.26 10.73
C LEU A 669 -23.70 20.90 11.72
N LEU A 670 -24.01 20.74 13.00
CA LEU A 670 -23.02 20.37 14.02
C LEU A 670 -22.42 18.97 13.79
N LEU A 671 -23.23 18.02 13.30
CA LEU A 671 -22.75 16.67 12.98
C LEU A 671 -21.92 16.64 11.69
N ASN A 672 -22.31 17.41 10.68
CA ASN A 672 -21.63 17.44 9.38
C ASN A 672 -20.40 18.35 9.38
N PHE A 673 -20.38 19.38 10.23
CA PHE A 673 -19.30 20.35 10.36
C PHE A 673 -18.88 20.48 11.84
N PRO A 674 -18.16 19.47 12.39
CA PRO A 674 -17.67 19.51 13.77
C PRO A 674 -16.72 20.70 14.03
N GLN A 675 -16.20 21.34 12.99
CA GLN A 675 -15.44 22.59 13.06
C GLN A 675 -16.24 23.73 13.73
N LEU A 676 -17.59 23.69 13.68
CA LEU A 676 -18.46 24.65 14.37
C LEU A 676 -18.42 24.54 15.90
N LEU A 677 -17.87 23.46 16.45
CA LEU A 677 -17.82 23.24 17.90
C LEU A 677 -16.78 24.14 18.60
N GLN A 678 -15.90 24.80 17.85
CA GLN A 678 -14.93 25.76 18.36
C GLN A 678 -15.15 27.12 17.67
N PRO A 679 -14.96 28.25 18.38
CA PRO A 679 -14.85 29.56 17.74
C PRO A 679 -13.67 29.54 16.76
N GLY A 680 -13.85 30.10 15.56
CA GLY A 680 -12.77 30.21 14.57
C GLY A 680 -11.79 31.34 14.89
N ASP A 681 -10.50 31.14 14.59
CA ASP A 681 -9.48 32.18 14.69
C ASP A 681 -9.64 33.16 13.52
N HIS A 682 -10.20 34.34 13.76
CA HIS A 682 -10.52 35.33 12.72
C HIS A 682 -9.28 36.07 12.21
N SER A 683 -8.39 35.35 11.53
CA SER A 683 -7.19 35.95 10.95
C SER A 683 -7.44 36.52 9.55
N GLY A 684 -8.58 36.24 8.92
CA GLY A 684 -8.80 36.56 7.48
C GLY A 684 -7.78 35.88 6.56
N GLN A 685 -6.94 34.97 7.09
CA GLN A 685 -5.88 34.35 6.33
C GLN A 685 -6.46 33.23 5.47
N ILE A 686 -6.60 33.51 4.18
CA ILE A 686 -6.59 32.45 3.18
C ILE A 686 -5.15 31.91 3.14
N ARG A 687 -4.82 30.92 3.98
CA ARG A 687 -3.50 30.26 3.94
C ARG A 687 -3.50 29.27 2.78
N TYR A 688 -2.95 29.70 1.65
CA TYR A 688 -2.47 28.77 0.62
C TYR A 688 -1.10 28.27 1.06
N THR A 689 -1.01 27.02 1.55
CA THR A 689 0.26 26.30 1.66
C THR A 689 0.38 25.38 0.47
N THR A 690 1.27 25.72 -0.46
CA THR A 690 1.72 24.80 -1.51
C THR A 690 2.55 23.69 -0.88
N THR A 691 2.42 22.47 -1.39
CA THR A 691 2.96 21.24 -0.78
C THR A 691 4.48 21.08 -0.84
N THR A 692 5.23 22.12 -1.20
CA THR A 692 6.69 22.13 -1.11
C THR A 692 7.12 22.85 0.17
N PRO A 693 7.86 22.18 1.08
CA PRO A 693 8.38 22.78 2.32
C PRO A 693 9.18 24.08 2.12
N ASP A 694 9.68 24.33 0.90
CA ASP A 694 10.58 25.44 0.56
C ASP A 694 9.91 26.60 -0.21
N SER A 695 8.59 26.61 -0.38
CA SER A 695 7.91 27.76 -1.00
C SER A 695 7.48 28.78 0.05
N ALA A 696 8.08 29.98 -0.02
CA ALA A 696 7.73 31.10 0.85
C ALA A 696 6.21 31.35 0.83
N SER A 697 5.58 31.35 2.01
CA SER A 697 4.17 31.71 2.18
C SER A 697 3.94 33.11 1.60
N LEU A 698 3.03 33.27 0.64
CA LEU A 698 2.56 34.58 0.20
C LEU A 698 1.52 35.08 1.22
N PRO A 699 1.82 36.09 2.07
CA PRO A 699 0.80 36.65 2.94
C PRO A 699 -0.16 37.48 2.10
N LEU A 700 -1.37 36.96 1.88
CA LEU A 700 -2.50 37.77 1.39
C LEU A 700 -3.12 38.50 2.58
N ALA A 701 -2.99 39.82 2.59
CA ALA A 701 -3.67 40.68 3.56
C ALA A 701 -4.92 41.32 2.94
N VAL A 702 -5.93 41.52 3.77
CA VAL A 702 -7.20 42.17 3.41
C VAL A 702 -7.16 43.60 3.95
N GLY A 703 -7.18 44.60 3.06
CA GLY A 703 -7.22 46.01 3.47
C GLY A 703 -8.55 46.42 4.09
N PRO A 704 -8.67 47.65 4.66
CA PRO A 704 -9.90 48.14 5.32
C PRO A 704 -11.15 48.13 4.43
N GLY A 705 -10.96 48.18 3.10
CA GLY A 705 -12.02 48.06 2.08
C GLY A 705 -12.24 46.65 1.52
N ARG A 706 -11.71 45.60 2.17
CA ARG A 706 -11.75 44.19 1.73
C ARG A 706 -11.14 43.88 0.35
N GLN A 707 -10.20 44.70 -0.10
CA GLN A 707 -9.43 44.45 -1.32
C GLN A 707 -8.18 43.63 -1.01
N LEU A 708 -7.82 42.71 -1.92
CA LEU A 708 -6.63 41.84 -1.77
C LEU A 708 -5.38 42.64 -2.08
N ILE A 709 -4.46 42.72 -1.12
CA ILE A 709 -3.15 43.36 -1.30
C ILE A 709 -2.14 42.25 -1.53
N MET A 710 -1.50 42.24 -2.71
CA MET A 710 -0.39 41.33 -3.03
C MET A 710 0.92 42.12 -3.00
N GLY A 711 1.82 41.79 -2.07
CA GLY A 711 3.14 42.41 -1.98
C GLY A 711 3.95 41.94 -0.77
N SER A 712 5.28 41.94 -0.89
CA SER A 712 6.28 41.44 0.08
C SER A 712 6.44 42.28 1.35
N THR A 713 5.59 43.27 1.59
CA THR A 713 5.67 44.16 2.76
C THR A 713 4.27 44.42 3.32
N VAL A 714 3.83 43.55 4.22
CA VAL A 714 2.67 43.83 5.08
C VAL A 714 3.22 44.31 6.43
N PRO A 715 2.93 45.55 6.87
CA PRO A 715 3.39 46.03 8.17
C PRO A 715 2.83 45.18 9.31
N GLU A 716 3.68 44.77 10.27
CA GLU A 716 3.33 43.95 11.45
C GLU A 716 2.19 44.55 12.32
N ALA A 717 1.83 45.81 12.12
CA ALA A 717 0.82 46.52 12.89
C ALA A 717 -0.65 46.13 12.63
N VAL A 718 -0.94 45.18 11.72
CA VAL A 718 -2.34 44.73 11.44
C VAL A 718 -2.70 43.39 12.14
N LEU A 719 -1.78 42.77 12.87
CA LEU A 719 -1.98 41.46 13.52
C LEU A 719 -2.54 41.54 14.95
N LYS A 720 -3.63 42.29 15.18
CA LYS A 720 -4.45 42.06 16.38
C LYS A 720 -5.51 41.01 16.05
N VAL A 721 -5.29 39.79 16.54
CA VAL A 721 -6.26 38.69 16.51
C VAL A 721 -7.40 39.04 17.47
N GLU A 722 -8.50 39.57 16.94
CA GLU A 722 -9.74 39.70 17.71
C GLU A 722 -10.52 38.39 17.65
N THR A 723 -10.78 37.79 18.81
CA THR A 723 -11.72 36.67 18.93
C THR A 723 -13.12 37.18 18.65
N VAL A 724 -13.61 36.90 17.44
CA VAL A 724 -14.98 37.22 17.05
C VAL A 724 -15.93 36.22 17.67
N ASN A 725 -16.94 36.77 18.35
CA ASN A 725 -17.90 35.97 19.09
C ASN A 725 -19.20 35.78 18.29
N THR A 726 -19.36 36.45 17.15
CA THR A 726 -20.58 36.38 16.33
C THR A 726 -20.29 36.41 14.83
N HIS A 727 -21.05 35.66 14.01
CA HIS A 727 -20.85 35.76 12.55
C HIS A 727 -21.27 37.12 11.95
N ARG A 728 -21.88 38.02 12.73
CA ARG A 728 -22.25 39.37 12.27
C ARG A 728 -21.04 40.31 12.22
N GLU A 729 -19.96 39.92 12.89
CA GLU A 729 -18.66 40.59 12.84
C GLU A 729 -17.85 40.19 11.58
N LEU A 730 -18.34 39.21 10.78
CA LEU A 730 -17.84 38.78 9.45
C LEU A 730 -18.61 39.48 8.32
#